data_AF-T1IMT7-F1
#
_entry.id   AF-T1IMT7-F1
#
_cell.length_a   1.000
_cell.length_b   1.000
_cell.length_c   1.000
_cell.angle_alpha   90.00
_cell.angle_beta   90.00
_cell.angle_gamma   90.00
#
_symmetry.space_group_name_H-M   'P 1'
#
loop_
_entity.id
_entity.type
_entity.pdbx_description
1 polymer ?
#
loop_
_entity_poly.entity_id
_entity_poly.type
_entity_poly.pdbx_seq_one_letter_code
_entity_poly.pdbx_strand_id
1 'polypeptide(L)'
;MLRAKPNPRFFLRRCSSSCPSTAAETEKKLDETETRSKSARMNPLGVQMISENLHSQIFGKNKSQHENSSEYEDNIKLSLNHLKRHNFLDKTRELLPEVNLKLPELKGNNLDDHFRIIADEQTAKYRKILEKLIENNLPIAPNKWNFQNGWTKYLANGEMINVDFPDDDALIFDVEGCVIEGRLPTLATAASPTAWYSWCSQRLMRNTIGSKKNSTDDLIPLETKIGDAKSLNGQWKERIIVGHGINNDRAMIKEQYYLNRLKTRFLDTSSVHIAVAGMSRPQKILKLMGKTSENNGKEYDWMKVTSHNSLRHIHQLYCGGNGMNKDSREMFITAPLSDIRANFQELVTYCSKDVLATHQVLRVILPIFWKRFPHPVTLAGMFELGETYLPVNENWERYLKNANDMDLLLKADMNKTILELANDALEYRNNSRYDPWLWDVNWKVDSMYTKKQRNINSCETSSQSEIALDEPKWYQKFHGKEYYSGKMRYSTRKIDYKMYMIPKLLRLTWDGFPLEYNETHGWGYSVMKDSTSNALRIQPRDDNFIKGAVNVDTLWEHLVSSISESKQLSEEIRKITCIDAIGYTFYRLPHLDGVLHIENPLLKDFLLQIESGILKSESGVKGERVLNIAKILLHWENMQERINNALPIWLNKDELTKTLTRSSDYVKDKFYGAILPLTVVFGMPTRRPTESTFLTTRNPSNRLGSELHSMIQTPPGYKFVGANIDLQDLSIAAMIGDSSFAGIHGCTASSWMLLQGKTDIHSYVADSIGISRDFAKMINYARIYGLDESFTENILRQFNPGMTIEETKIKTGELFAATKGVKGYQLNETGIELHKKWKNSEKKLKNETYLTESEIRQMLRETETERSLELKNVVSKSSWLGGTESAIFNRLESIARSDEPSTPVLDARISRSLEPAVVGENFMTCRVNWVVQSSAADYLHLMLVSMRWLCDSYKIDARFSISIHNEIRYIVSEEDEYRAALALQIANLLTRAMFASKLGMRDLPQSTAFLQSVDIDTVLRKEVTMDCKTPSNPNGLAKEYGIESGEALDIYEILEKTNGRLENAQKVNF
;
A
#
# COMPACT_ATOMS: atom_id res chain seq x y z
N MET A 1 -27.22 12.30 -42.34
CA MET A 1 -28.66 12.27 -42.70
C MET A 1 -29.13 10.83 -42.70
N LEU A 2 -30.39 10.59 -42.29
CA LEU A 2 -31.14 9.32 -42.26
C LEU A 2 -30.84 8.41 -41.04
N ARG A 3 -31.64 8.49 -39.97
CA ARG A 3 -33.01 7.99 -39.71
C ARG A 3 -33.07 6.52 -39.27
N ALA A 4 -33.41 6.38 -37.98
CA ALA A 4 -34.46 5.54 -37.41
C ALA A 4 -34.31 4.00 -37.37
N LYS A 5 -34.13 3.51 -36.12
CA LYS A 5 -34.66 2.26 -35.51
C LYS A 5 -36.20 2.13 -35.74
N PRO A 6 -36.87 0.94 -35.63
CA PRO A 6 -36.85 0.11 -34.39
C PRO A 6 -37.10 -1.43 -34.48
N ASN A 7 -36.73 -2.11 -33.37
CA ASN A 7 -37.29 -3.27 -32.63
C ASN A 7 -38.68 -3.86 -33.05
N PRO A 8 -39.17 -5.02 -32.50
CA PRO A 8 -38.61 -5.98 -31.52
C PRO A 8 -38.95 -7.51 -31.71
N ARG A 9 -38.30 -8.36 -30.88
CA ARG A 9 -38.70 -9.63 -30.18
C ARG A 9 -39.81 -10.58 -30.75
N PHE A 10 -39.54 -11.89 -30.79
CA PHE A 10 -40.10 -12.97 -29.90
C PHE A 10 -40.00 -14.41 -30.50
N PHE A 11 -39.42 -15.33 -29.71
CA PHE A 11 -39.79 -16.74 -29.40
C PHE A 11 -39.71 -17.95 -30.39
N LEU A 12 -39.07 -19.02 -29.85
CA LEU A 12 -39.34 -20.48 -29.94
C LEU A 12 -39.23 -21.17 -31.32
N ARG A 13 -38.46 -22.26 -31.50
CA ARG A 13 -38.76 -23.64 -31.03
C ARG A 13 -37.67 -24.62 -31.53
N ARG A 14 -37.53 -25.72 -30.79
CA ARG A 14 -36.78 -26.95 -31.06
C ARG A 14 -37.05 -27.56 -32.44
N CYS A 15 -36.06 -28.24 -33.03
CA CYS A 15 -36.13 -29.69 -33.29
C CYS A 15 -34.79 -30.28 -33.75
N SER A 16 -34.61 -31.52 -33.33
CA SER A 16 -33.48 -32.41 -33.49
C SER A 16 -33.51 -33.21 -34.81
N SER A 17 -32.35 -33.78 -35.12
CA SER A 17 -32.12 -35.16 -35.58
C SER A 17 -31.83 -35.47 -37.05
N SER A 18 -30.79 -36.30 -37.13
CA SER A 18 -30.46 -37.40 -38.08
C SER A 18 -29.73 -37.11 -39.39
N CYS A 19 -28.50 -37.64 -39.39
CA CYS A 19 -27.52 -37.93 -40.44
C CYS A 19 -28.07 -38.63 -41.71
N PRO A 20 -27.20 -38.86 -42.71
CA PRO A 20 -26.60 -40.19 -42.76
C PRO A 20 -25.09 -40.24 -43.07
N SER A 21 -24.55 -41.39 -42.64
CA SER A 21 -23.21 -41.95 -42.69
C SER A 21 -22.65 -42.24 -44.09
N THR A 22 -21.32 -42.24 -44.19
CA THR A 22 -20.56 -43.36 -44.80
C THR A 22 -19.23 -43.50 -44.09
N ALA A 23 -18.95 -44.73 -43.64
CA ALA A 23 -17.73 -45.15 -42.98
C ALA A 23 -17.04 -46.19 -43.86
N ALA A 24 -15.73 -46.06 -44.05
CA ALA A 24 -14.76 -47.15 -44.13
C ALA A 24 -13.36 -46.54 -44.35
N GLU A 25 -12.35 -47.15 -43.74
CA GLU A 25 -10.90 -46.87 -43.85
C GLU A 25 -10.29 -45.88 -42.87
N THR A 26 -10.18 -46.27 -41.59
CA THR A 26 -8.96 -46.02 -40.77
C THR A 26 -8.98 -46.87 -39.48
N GLU A 27 -8.90 -48.20 -39.61
CA GLU A 27 -8.55 -49.08 -38.50
C GLU A 27 -7.12 -49.60 -38.69
N LYS A 28 -6.14 -48.83 -38.18
CA LYS A 28 -4.79 -49.27 -37.76
C LYS A 28 -3.94 -48.06 -37.37
N LYS A 29 -4.24 -47.47 -36.21
CA LYS A 29 -3.33 -46.59 -35.43
C LYS A 29 -3.89 -46.27 -34.04
N LEU A 30 -4.48 -47.28 -33.38
CA LEU A 30 -5.13 -47.14 -32.07
C LEU A 30 -4.40 -47.87 -30.93
N ASP A 31 -3.14 -48.27 -31.12
CA ASP A 31 -2.43 -49.11 -30.13
C ASP A 31 -1.07 -48.56 -29.64
N GLU A 32 -0.80 -47.26 -29.75
CA GLU A 32 0.46 -46.67 -29.24
C GLU A 32 0.30 -45.46 -28.30
N THR A 33 -0.90 -45.13 -27.81
CA THR A 33 -1.11 -44.05 -26.82
C THR A 33 -1.63 -44.48 -25.45
N GLU A 34 -1.73 -45.79 -25.17
CA GLU A 34 -2.18 -46.31 -23.87
C GLU A 34 -1.05 -46.69 -22.89
N THR A 35 0.15 -46.08 -23.00
CA THR A 35 1.19 -46.26 -21.97
C THR A 35 1.59 -44.96 -21.28
N ARG A 36 1.07 -44.83 -20.04
CA ARG A 36 1.46 -43.97 -18.89
C ARG A 36 0.63 -42.70 -18.64
N SER A 37 -0.60 -42.85 -18.14
CA SER A 37 -1.07 -41.96 -17.07
C SER A 37 -0.53 -42.49 -15.74
N LYS A 38 0.51 -41.87 -15.19
CA LYS A 38 0.83 -42.07 -13.77
C LYS A 38 -0.29 -41.41 -12.97
N SER A 39 -0.88 -42.12 -12.02
CA SER A 39 -1.87 -41.54 -11.09
C SER A 39 -1.23 -40.37 -10.34
N ALA A 40 -1.85 -39.19 -10.40
CA ALA A 40 -1.37 -38.00 -9.69
C ALA A 40 -1.17 -38.28 -8.19
N ARG A 41 -0.08 -37.78 -7.59
CA ARG A 41 0.17 -37.99 -6.15
C ARG A 41 -0.87 -37.24 -5.32
N MET A 42 -1.55 -37.95 -4.43
CA MET A 42 -2.54 -37.39 -3.50
C MET A 42 -2.09 -37.62 -2.05
N ASN A 43 -2.41 -36.68 -1.16
CA ASN A 43 -2.28 -36.90 0.27
C ASN A 43 -3.48 -37.71 0.83
N PRO A 44 -3.48 -38.13 2.11
CA PRO A 44 -4.58 -38.90 2.71
C PRO A 44 -5.93 -38.18 2.75
N LEU A 45 -5.93 -36.86 2.56
CA LEU A 45 -7.14 -36.04 2.44
C LEU A 45 -7.49 -35.79 0.97
N GLY A 46 -6.92 -36.53 0.01
CA GLY A 46 -7.20 -36.38 -1.41
C GLY A 46 -6.77 -35.03 -2.02
N VAL A 47 -5.83 -34.31 -1.42
CA VAL A 47 -5.22 -33.09 -1.99
C VAL A 47 -4.15 -33.51 -2.98
N GLN A 48 -4.17 -32.96 -4.19
CA GLN A 48 -3.12 -33.19 -5.18
C GLN A 48 -1.83 -32.50 -4.75
N MET A 49 -0.76 -33.29 -4.64
CA MET A 49 0.57 -32.84 -4.27
C MET A 49 1.43 -32.65 -5.52
N ILE A 50 2.57 -31.96 -5.39
CA ILE A 50 3.53 -31.81 -6.49
C ILE A 50 3.97 -33.16 -7.07
N SER A 51 4.48 -33.22 -8.31
CA SER A 51 4.92 -34.48 -8.90
C SER A 51 5.99 -35.22 -8.06
N GLU A 52 6.14 -36.53 -8.23
CA GLU A 52 7.19 -37.30 -7.55
C GLU A 52 8.60 -36.84 -7.97
N ASN A 53 8.73 -36.34 -9.21
CA ASN A 53 9.95 -35.74 -9.70
C ASN A 53 10.35 -34.49 -8.89
N LEU A 54 9.41 -33.58 -8.61
CA LEU A 54 9.70 -32.38 -7.83
C LEU A 54 9.88 -32.69 -6.34
N HIS A 55 9.02 -33.55 -5.78
CA HIS A 55 9.10 -33.93 -4.37
C HIS A 55 10.45 -34.50 -3.99
N SER A 56 10.97 -35.44 -4.79
CA SER A 56 12.26 -36.07 -4.54
C SER A 56 13.46 -35.10 -4.67
N GLN A 57 13.34 -34.03 -5.45
CA GLN A 57 14.37 -33.00 -5.58
C GLN A 57 14.34 -31.97 -4.43
N ILE A 58 13.14 -31.67 -3.89
CA ILE A 58 12.96 -30.62 -2.87
C ILE A 58 13.05 -31.19 -1.44
N PHE A 59 12.34 -32.29 -1.18
CA PHE A 59 12.21 -32.88 0.16
C PHE A 59 13.02 -34.19 0.32
N GLY A 60 13.63 -34.68 -0.76
CA GLY A 60 14.40 -35.93 -0.77
C GLY A 60 13.53 -37.19 -0.85
N LYS A 61 14.17 -38.37 -0.87
CA LYS A 61 13.49 -39.68 -0.97
C LYS A 61 13.08 -40.30 0.37
N ASN A 62 13.36 -39.64 1.49
CA ASN A 62 13.05 -40.15 2.82
C ASN A 62 11.57 -39.95 3.17
N LYS A 63 10.68 -40.68 2.49
CA LYS A 63 9.42 -41.12 3.10
C LYS A 63 9.77 -42.22 4.12
N SER A 64 8.97 -42.35 5.17
CA SER A 64 9.02 -43.43 6.20
C SER A 64 9.88 -43.19 7.45
N GLN A 65 9.18 -42.63 8.46
CA GLN A 65 9.09 -43.12 9.84
C GLN A 65 7.87 -42.44 10.50
N HIS A 66 7.61 -41.16 10.16
CA HIS A 66 6.52 -40.35 10.70
C HIS A 66 5.12 -40.72 10.17
N GLU A 67 5.00 -41.09 8.89
CA GLU A 67 3.72 -41.45 8.24
C GLU A 67 3.14 -42.79 8.75
N ASN A 68 3.96 -43.64 9.38
CA ASN A 68 3.54 -44.93 9.95
C ASN A 68 3.29 -44.85 11.47
N SER A 69 3.28 -43.65 12.05
CA SER A 69 3.01 -43.45 13.48
C SER A 69 1.51 -43.46 13.78
N SER A 70 1.11 -43.94 14.96
CA SER A 70 -0.30 -43.89 15.39
C SER A 70 -0.81 -42.43 15.47
N GLU A 71 0.07 -41.49 15.80
CA GLU A 71 -0.23 -40.05 15.83
C GLU A 71 -0.63 -39.52 14.45
N TYR A 72 0.01 -39.98 13.37
CA TYR A 72 -0.35 -39.58 12.02
C TYR A 72 -1.74 -40.08 11.60
N GLU A 73 -2.09 -41.32 11.94
CA GLU A 73 -3.44 -41.85 11.69
C GLU A 73 -4.51 -41.08 12.48
N ASP A 74 -4.23 -40.72 13.73
CA ASP A 74 -5.14 -39.94 14.56
C ASP A 74 -5.30 -38.51 14.04
N ASN A 75 -4.23 -37.90 13.53
CA ASN A 75 -4.26 -36.62 12.83
C ASN A 75 -5.10 -36.66 11.55
N ILE A 76 -5.05 -37.75 10.78
CA ILE A 76 -5.93 -37.95 9.62
C ILE A 76 -7.40 -38.01 10.07
N LYS A 77 -7.72 -38.82 11.08
CA LYS A 77 -9.10 -38.94 11.60
C LYS A 77 -9.63 -37.60 12.11
N LEU A 78 -8.79 -36.85 12.84
CA LEU A 78 -9.10 -35.51 13.33
C LEU A 78 -9.40 -34.55 12.17
N SER A 79 -8.59 -34.58 11.12
CA SER A 79 -8.79 -33.79 9.90
C SER A 79 -10.09 -34.14 9.19
N LEU A 80 -10.36 -35.43 8.96
CA LEU A 80 -11.60 -35.89 8.30
C LEU A 80 -12.85 -35.51 9.11
N ASN A 81 -12.80 -35.62 10.44
CA ASN A 81 -13.90 -35.20 11.31
C ASN A 81 -14.15 -33.69 11.22
N HIS A 82 -13.09 -32.88 11.17
CA HIS A 82 -13.19 -31.43 10.99
C HIS A 82 -13.80 -31.07 9.63
N LEU A 83 -13.30 -31.65 8.54
CA LEU A 83 -13.82 -31.40 7.19
C LEU A 83 -15.28 -31.86 7.04
N LYS A 84 -15.65 -32.99 7.65
CA LYS A 84 -17.04 -33.48 7.69
C LYS A 84 -17.96 -32.51 8.43
N ARG A 85 -17.54 -31.97 9.59
CA ARG A 85 -18.31 -30.99 10.37
C ARG A 85 -18.62 -29.71 9.57
N HIS A 86 -17.75 -29.34 8.64
CA HIS A 86 -17.89 -28.14 7.83
C HIS A 86 -18.35 -28.41 6.38
N ASN A 87 -18.82 -29.62 6.07
CA ASN A 87 -19.37 -30.01 4.75
C ASN A 87 -18.39 -29.88 3.57
N PHE A 88 -17.11 -30.26 3.77
CA PHE A 88 -16.07 -30.18 2.73
C PHE A 88 -15.60 -31.53 2.17
N LEU A 89 -15.99 -32.65 2.78
CA LEU A 89 -15.49 -33.99 2.43
C LEU A 89 -15.91 -34.45 1.01
N ASP A 90 -17.15 -34.15 0.60
CA ASP A 90 -17.76 -34.72 -0.62
C ASP A 90 -17.58 -33.84 -1.88
N LYS A 91 -16.75 -32.78 -1.81
CA LYS A 91 -16.55 -31.86 -2.93
C LYS A 91 -15.46 -32.37 -3.87
N THR A 92 -15.80 -32.53 -5.15
CA THR A 92 -14.86 -32.98 -6.19
C THR A 92 -13.80 -31.92 -6.52
N ARG A 93 -12.58 -32.39 -6.77
CA ARG A 93 -11.44 -31.58 -7.22
C ARG A 93 -11.18 -31.79 -8.69
N GLU A 94 -10.78 -30.74 -9.39
CA GLU A 94 -10.18 -30.88 -10.71
C GLU A 94 -8.71 -31.25 -10.52
N LEU A 95 -8.27 -32.28 -11.25
CA LEU A 95 -6.88 -32.69 -11.27
C LEU A 95 -6.11 -31.75 -12.21
N LEU A 96 -5.05 -31.15 -11.69
CA LEU A 96 -4.13 -30.34 -12.46
C LEU A 96 -3.14 -31.26 -13.20
N PRO A 97 -2.68 -30.89 -14.41
CA PRO A 97 -1.63 -31.62 -15.09
C PRO A 97 -0.35 -31.73 -14.24
N GLU A 98 0.38 -32.84 -14.37
CA GLU A 98 1.66 -32.99 -13.65
C GLU A 98 2.73 -32.08 -14.26
N VAL A 99 3.48 -31.40 -13.39
CA VAL A 99 4.68 -30.64 -13.80
C VAL A 99 5.92 -31.48 -13.51
N ASN A 100 6.67 -31.80 -14.56
CA ASN A 100 7.96 -32.47 -14.47
C ASN A 100 9.06 -31.51 -14.91
N LEU A 101 9.93 -31.12 -13.98
CA LEU A 101 10.97 -30.12 -14.17
C LEU A 101 12.23 -30.53 -13.41
N LYS A 102 13.39 -30.46 -14.07
CA LYS A 102 14.67 -30.60 -13.39
C LYS A 102 15.00 -29.27 -12.72
N LEU A 103 14.99 -29.25 -11.39
CA LEU A 103 15.34 -28.07 -10.62
C LEU A 103 16.86 -27.83 -10.65
N PRO A 104 17.29 -26.57 -10.50
CA PRO A 104 18.68 -26.25 -10.20
C PRO A 104 19.16 -27.00 -8.95
N GLU A 105 20.46 -27.31 -8.91
CA GLU A 105 21.04 -28.03 -7.78
C GLU A 105 20.92 -27.20 -6.50
N LEU A 106 20.15 -27.72 -5.54
CA LEU A 106 19.97 -27.09 -4.24
C LEU A 106 21.25 -27.28 -3.42
N LYS A 107 21.84 -26.15 -3.01
CA LYS A 107 22.96 -26.11 -2.06
C LYS A 107 22.52 -26.54 -0.66
N GLY A 108 23.35 -27.27 0.09
CA GLY A 108 23.07 -27.65 1.48
C GLY A 108 22.24 -28.94 1.64
N ASN A 109 21.92 -29.31 2.88
CA ASN A 109 21.24 -30.58 3.18
C ASN A 109 19.71 -30.49 3.13
N ASN A 110 19.17 -29.28 3.29
CA ASN A 110 17.74 -29.00 3.32
C ASN A 110 17.49 -27.56 2.79
N LEU A 111 16.22 -27.17 2.67
CA LEU A 111 15.85 -25.86 2.14
C LEU A 111 16.33 -24.68 3.02
N ASP A 112 16.38 -24.81 4.34
CA ASP A 112 16.92 -23.75 5.21
C ASP A 112 18.42 -23.53 4.94
N ASP A 113 19.19 -24.62 4.89
CA ASP A 113 20.62 -24.57 4.56
C ASP A 113 20.82 -23.94 3.18
N HIS A 114 20.00 -24.32 2.19
CA HIS A 114 20.02 -23.74 0.86
C HIS A 114 19.86 -22.22 0.90
N PHE A 115 18.79 -21.74 1.52
CA PHE A 115 18.48 -20.32 1.63
C PHE A 115 19.52 -19.54 2.42
N ARG A 116 20.11 -20.14 3.46
CA ARG A 116 21.23 -19.54 4.20
C ARG A 116 22.46 -19.38 3.31
N ILE A 117 22.86 -20.44 2.60
CA ILE A 117 24.05 -20.44 1.72
C ILE A 117 23.91 -19.39 0.62
N ILE A 118 22.80 -19.39 -0.12
CA ILE A 118 22.62 -18.44 -1.24
C ILE A 118 22.52 -16.99 -0.74
N ALA A 119 21.94 -16.74 0.44
CA ALA A 119 21.88 -15.41 1.01
C ALA A 119 23.25 -14.95 1.54
N ASP A 120 24.04 -15.85 2.15
CA ASP A 120 25.39 -15.54 2.60
C ASP A 120 26.34 -15.28 1.42
N GLU A 121 26.23 -16.03 0.32
CA GLU A 121 26.97 -15.74 -0.92
C GLU A 121 26.71 -14.31 -1.43
N GLN A 122 25.48 -13.82 -1.25
CA GLN A 122 25.06 -12.48 -1.67
C GLN A 122 25.45 -11.38 -0.65
N THR A 123 25.59 -11.70 0.64
CA THR A 123 25.69 -10.69 1.72
C THR A 123 26.98 -10.72 2.54
N ALA A 124 27.70 -11.84 2.58
CA ALA A 124 28.81 -12.05 3.52
C ALA A 124 29.93 -11.01 3.38
N LYS A 125 30.24 -10.57 2.15
CA LYS A 125 31.25 -9.53 1.92
C LYS A 125 30.79 -8.17 2.44
N TYR A 126 29.55 -7.77 2.14
CA TYR A 126 28.96 -6.53 2.65
C TYR A 126 28.86 -6.53 4.17
N ARG A 127 28.53 -7.67 4.77
CA ARG A 127 28.53 -7.84 6.22
C ARG A 127 29.91 -7.59 6.84
N LYS A 128 30.97 -8.18 6.27
CA LYS A 128 32.36 -7.92 6.71
C LYS A 128 32.76 -6.46 6.58
N ILE A 129 32.32 -5.79 5.51
CA ILE A 129 32.57 -4.37 5.30
C ILE A 129 31.84 -3.53 6.38
N LEU A 130 30.59 -3.87 6.71
CA LEU A 130 29.82 -3.21 7.77
C LEU A 130 30.41 -3.44 9.17
N GLU A 131 30.86 -4.67 9.45
CA GLU A 131 31.53 -5.01 10.71
C GLU A 131 32.77 -4.14 10.91
N LYS A 132 33.65 -4.03 9.90
CA LYS A 132 34.79 -3.10 9.92
C LYS A 132 34.37 -1.64 10.12
N LEU A 133 33.25 -1.20 9.53
CA LEU A 133 32.77 0.17 9.65
C LEU A 133 32.32 0.52 11.07
N ILE A 134 31.69 -0.41 11.79
CA ILE A 134 31.20 -0.17 13.15
C ILE A 134 32.26 -0.41 14.25
N GLU A 135 33.26 -1.25 13.97
CA GLU A 135 34.38 -1.50 14.87
C GLU A 135 35.31 -0.28 14.98
N ASN A 136 35.51 0.43 13.87
CA ASN A 136 36.38 1.60 13.81
C ASN A 136 35.64 2.91 14.09
N ASN A 137 36.32 3.85 14.75
CA ASN A 137 35.84 5.23 14.88
C ASN A 137 36.12 6.00 13.59
N LEU A 138 35.27 6.98 13.27
CA LEU A 138 35.58 7.95 12.21
C LEU A 138 36.73 8.87 12.66
N PRO A 139 37.57 9.36 11.72
CA PRO A 139 38.57 10.38 12.01
C PRO A 139 37.90 11.68 12.47
N ILE A 140 38.69 12.58 13.09
CA ILE A 140 38.20 13.89 13.50
C ILE A 140 37.82 14.69 12.25
N ALA A 141 36.61 15.26 12.23
CA ALA A 141 36.14 16.08 11.12
C ALA A 141 37.04 17.32 10.94
N PRO A 142 37.29 17.75 9.69
CA PRO A 142 38.13 18.92 9.44
C PRO A 142 37.48 20.20 9.97
N ASN A 143 38.29 21.09 10.55
CA ASN A 143 37.82 22.39 11.04
C ASN A 143 37.48 23.39 9.92
N LYS A 144 37.98 23.14 8.70
CA LYS A 144 37.76 23.98 7.53
C LYS A 144 37.55 23.11 6.30
N TRP A 145 36.44 23.33 5.61
CA TRP A 145 36.05 22.59 4.41
C TRP A 145 36.49 23.33 3.15
N ASN A 146 36.97 22.60 2.15
CA ASN A 146 37.34 23.15 0.85
C ASN A 146 36.10 23.43 -0.01
N PHE A 147 35.95 24.67 -0.46
CA PHE A 147 34.83 25.08 -1.32
C PHE A 147 35.25 24.98 -2.79
N GLN A 148 35.16 23.77 -3.35
CA GLN A 148 35.55 23.46 -4.71
C GLN A 148 34.58 22.47 -5.36
N ASN A 149 34.36 22.61 -6.68
CA ASN A 149 33.53 21.69 -7.45
C ASN A 149 34.08 20.25 -7.42
N GLY A 150 33.20 19.28 -7.21
CA GLY A 150 33.57 17.86 -7.13
C GLY A 150 33.99 17.42 -5.72
N TRP A 151 34.64 16.27 -5.62
CA TRP A 151 35.02 15.66 -4.35
C TRP A 151 36.37 16.14 -3.83
N THR A 152 36.41 16.54 -2.55
CA THR A 152 37.64 16.71 -1.77
C THR A 152 37.72 15.64 -0.68
N LYS A 153 38.84 14.92 -0.61
CA LYS A 153 39.22 13.96 0.43
C LYS A 153 40.07 14.65 1.48
N TYR A 154 39.77 14.42 2.76
CA TYR A 154 40.47 14.96 3.91
C TYR A 154 41.09 13.82 4.70
N LEU A 155 42.42 13.79 4.72
CA LEU A 155 43.19 12.79 5.45
C LEU A 155 43.38 13.22 6.92
N ALA A 156 43.64 12.25 7.79
CA ALA A 156 43.86 12.50 9.23
C ALA A 156 45.08 13.40 9.52
N ASN A 157 46.04 13.50 8.59
CA ASN A 157 47.18 14.41 8.66
C ASN A 157 46.83 15.87 8.32
N GLY A 158 45.58 16.16 7.93
CA GLY A 158 45.10 17.48 7.52
C GLY A 158 45.27 17.79 6.02
N GLU A 159 45.80 16.85 5.24
CA GLU A 159 45.96 17.00 3.79
C GLU A 159 44.61 16.94 3.06
N MET A 160 44.45 17.80 2.05
CA MET A 160 43.24 17.90 1.23
C MET A 160 43.58 17.50 -0.22
N ILE A 161 42.90 16.48 -0.73
CA ILE A 161 43.17 15.92 -2.06
C ILE A 161 41.88 15.95 -2.88
N ASN A 162 41.91 16.50 -4.09
CA ASN A 162 40.79 16.33 -5.03
C ASN A 162 40.80 14.92 -5.61
N VAL A 163 39.65 14.28 -5.60
CA VAL A 163 39.45 12.94 -6.15
C VAL A 163 38.25 12.95 -7.08
N ASP A 164 38.19 12.00 -8.02
CA ASP A 164 37.02 11.86 -8.89
C ASP A 164 35.81 11.34 -8.12
N PHE A 165 36.06 10.43 -7.16
CA PHE A 165 35.09 9.86 -6.22
C PHE A 165 35.83 9.18 -5.05
N PRO A 166 35.14 8.90 -3.92
CA PRO A 166 35.75 8.22 -2.77
C PRO A 166 36.21 6.78 -3.10
N ASP A 167 37.39 6.37 -2.64
CA ASP A 167 38.01 5.07 -2.92
C ASP A 167 37.63 3.96 -1.91
N ASP A 168 37.10 4.32 -0.74
CA ASP A 168 36.75 3.40 0.34
C ASP A 168 35.65 2.36 -0.02
N ASP A 169 35.65 1.24 0.69
CA ASP A 169 34.66 0.15 0.57
C ASP A 169 33.34 0.46 1.30
N ALA A 170 33.39 1.38 2.27
CA ALA A 170 32.28 1.74 3.14
C ALA A 170 32.25 3.25 3.37
N LEU A 171 31.08 3.86 3.21
CA LEU A 171 30.87 5.28 3.45
C LEU A 171 29.64 5.48 4.32
N ILE A 172 29.74 6.33 5.33
CA ILE A 172 28.58 7.03 5.89
C ILE A 172 28.36 8.27 5.04
N PHE A 173 27.14 8.51 4.59
CA PHE A 173 26.86 9.46 3.52
C PHE A 173 25.57 10.24 3.78
N ASP A 174 25.59 11.52 3.45
CA ASP A 174 24.48 12.46 3.58
C ASP A 174 24.55 13.51 2.45
N VAL A 175 23.40 13.86 1.87
CA VAL A 175 23.30 14.80 0.76
C VAL A 175 22.20 15.83 1.03
N GLU A 176 22.50 17.10 0.78
CA GLU A 176 21.55 18.20 0.84
C GLU A 176 21.33 18.81 -0.55
N GLY A 177 20.07 19.12 -0.85
CA GLY A 177 19.61 19.75 -2.09
C GLY A 177 18.87 21.06 -1.80
N CYS A 178 18.98 22.05 -2.70
CA CYS A 178 18.30 23.34 -2.55
C CYS A 178 16.88 23.29 -3.12
N VAL A 179 15.86 23.19 -2.27
CA VAL A 179 14.47 22.93 -2.68
C VAL A 179 13.94 23.98 -3.67
N ILE A 180 14.29 25.26 -3.49
CA ILE A 180 13.89 26.37 -4.37
C ILE A 180 14.40 26.17 -5.81
N GLU A 181 15.56 25.54 -5.95
CA GLU A 181 16.27 25.36 -7.22
C GLU A 181 16.09 23.94 -7.79
N GLY A 182 15.25 23.13 -7.16
CA GLY A 182 14.96 21.74 -7.53
C GLY A 182 15.69 20.69 -6.69
N ARG A 183 15.39 19.40 -6.94
CA ARG A 183 15.89 18.27 -6.14
C ARG A 183 17.25 17.70 -6.56
N LEU A 184 18.06 18.49 -7.28
CA LEU A 184 19.42 18.08 -7.64
C LEU A 184 20.38 18.30 -6.46
N PRO A 185 21.47 17.52 -6.36
CA PRO A 185 22.39 17.62 -5.25
C PRO A 185 23.11 18.97 -5.22
N THR A 186 23.21 19.56 -4.04
CA THR A 186 23.91 20.82 -3.80
C THR A 186 25.24 20.58 -3.07
N LEU A 187 25.16 19.81 -1.99
CA LEU A 187 26.28 19.52 -1.10
C LEU A 187 26.17 18.06 -0.63
N ALA A 188 27.30 17.37 -0.54
CA ALA A 188 27.33 16.08 0.15
C ALA A 188 28.51 15.98 1.09
N THR A 189 28.32 15.21 2.16
CA THR A 189 29.39 14.85 3.10
C THR A 189 29.44 13.34 3.25
N ALA A 190 30.65 12.81 3.30
CA ALA A 190 30.87 11.39 3.54
C ALA A 190 32.02 11.16 4.51
N ALA A 191 31.99 10.03 5.20
CA ALA A 191 33.08 9.61 6.07
C ALA A 191 33.31 8.09 5.96
N SER A 192 34.57 7.70 6.01
CA SER A 192 35.02 6.33 6.17
C SER A 192 35.90 6.23 7.41
N PRO A 193 36.30 5.01 7.84
CA PRO A 193 37.32 4.85 8.87
C PRO A 193 38.68 5.47 8.52
N THR A 194 38.93 5.81 7.25
CA THR A 194 40.23 6.30 6.76
C THR A 194 40.24 7.81 6.52
N ALA A 195 39.12 8.41 6.08
CA ALA A 195 39.07 9.81 5.65
C ALA A 195 37.66 10.42 5.72
N TRP A 196 37.62 11.75 5.71
CA TRP A 196 36.40 12.53 5.43
C TRP A 196 36.36 12.95 3.97
N TYR A 197 35.15 13.23 3.47
CA TYR A 197 34.91 13.69 2.12
C TYR A 197 33.83 14.78 2.11
N SER A 198 34.00 15.76 1.23
CA SER A 198 32.96 16.74 0.89
C SER A 198 32.83 16.86 -0.62
N TRP A 199 31.62 17.00 -1.11
CA TRP A 199 31.32 17.25 -2.52
C TRP A 199 30.51 18.53 -2.67
N CYS A 200 30.91 19.40 -3.61
CA CYS A 200 30.13 20.59 -3.98
C CYS A 200 29.68 20.50 -5.43
N SER A 201 28.42 20.85 -5.69
CA SER A 201 27.90 20.87 -7.05
C SER A 201 28.45 22.02 -7.88
N GLN A 202 28.51 21.84 -9.20
CA GLN A 202 28.88 22.91 -10.11
C GLN A 202 27.89 24.08 -10.04
N ARG A 203 26.59 23.79 -9.78
CA ARG A 203 25.52 24.78 -9.62
C ARG A 203 25.71 25.65 -8.39
N LEU A 204 26.25 25.10 -7.31
CA LEU A 204 26.59 25.89 -6.13
C LEU A 204 27.74 26.85 -6.42
N MET A 205 28.67 26.50 -7.30
CA MET A 205 29.84 27.32 -7.63
C MET A 205 29.58 28.39 -8.70
N ARG A 206 28.71 28.11 -9.69
CA ARG A 206 28.47 28.98 -10.85
C ARG A 206 27.01 29.46 -10.87
N ASN A 207 26.79 30.74 -11.20
CA ASN A 207 25.45 31.28 -11.51
C ASN A 207 24.93 30.81 -12.89
N THR A 208 25.17 29.56 -13.26
CA THR A 208 24.69 29.01 -14.54
C THR A 208 23.21 28.68 -14.43
N ILE A 209 22.43 29.18 -15.39
CA ILE A 209 21.06 28.74 -15.64
C ILE A 209 21.16 27.26 -15.98
N GLY A 210 20.52 26.39 -15.19
CA GLY A 210 20.54 24.94 -15.40
C GLY A 210 20.08 24.56 -16.80
N SER A 211 20.48 23.38 -17.26
CA SER A 211 19.92 22.76 -18.46
C SER A 211 18.39 22.66 -18.32
N LYS A 212 17.65 22.69 -19.44
CA LYS A 212 16.19 22.54 -19.41
C LYS A 212 15.72 21.16 -18.89
N LYS A 213 16.61 20.17 -18.82
CA LYS A 213 16.32 18.77 -18.45
C LYS A 213 17.43 18.22 -17.56
N ASN A 214 17.06 17.47 -16.53
CA ASN A 214 18.00 16.87 -15.58
C ASN A 214 18.79 15.73 -16.25
N SER A 215 20.11 15.80 -16.17
CA SER A 215 21.04 14.79 -16.69
C SER A 215 21.81 14.12 -15.55
N THR A 216 22.46 12.99 -15.83
CA THR A 216 23.43 12.34 -14.95
C THR A 216 24.63 13.23 -14.62
N ASP A 217 24.93 14.23 -15.46
CA ASP A 217 26.04 15.19 -15.26
C ASP A 217 25.84 16.11 -14.04
N ASP A 218 24.59 16.29 -13.60
CA ASP A 218 24.25 17.11 -12.43
C ASP A 218 24.26 16.30 -11.12
N LEU A 219 24.55 15.00 -11.18
CA LEU A 219 24.51 14.08 -10.04
C LEU A 219 25.88 13.79 -9.44
N ILE A 220 25.89 13.21 -8.23
CA ILE A 220 27.10 12.88 -7.50
C ILE A 220 27.70 11.59 -8.06
N PRO A 221 28.94 11.60 -8.60
CA PRO A 221 29.62 10.37 -9.00
C PRO A 221 30.19 9.67 -7.77
N LEU A 222 29.97 8.36 -7.65
CA LEU A 222 30.61 7.54 -6.62
C LEU A 222 31.48 6.42 -7.17
N GLU A 223 31.33 6.02 -8.42
CA GLU A 223 32.02 4.85 -8.98
C GLU A 223 32.71 5.13 -10.33
N THR A 224 32.37 6.25 -10.97
CA THR A 224 32.86 6.65 -12.29
C THR A 224 33.56 8.00 -12.25
N LYS A 225 34.49 8.21 -13.19
CA LYS A 225 35.10 9.52 -13.39
C LYS A 225 34.10 10.48 -14.02
N ILE A 226 34.33 11.77 -13.84
CA ILE A 226 33.53 12.82 -14.49
C ILE A 226 33.62 12.64 -16.01
N GLY A 227 32.48 12.52 -16.68
CA GLY A 227 32.39 12.30 -18.13
C GLY A 227 32.59 10.86 -18.60
N ASP A 228 32.85 9.90 -17.71
CA ASP A 228 32.93 8.47 -18.06
C ASP A 228 31.67 7.72 -17.61
N ALA A 229 31.22 6.76 -18.44
CA ALA A 229 30.12 5.85 -18.13
C ALA A 229 30.58 4.46 -17.65
N LYS A 230 31.89 4.23 -17.57
CA LYS A 230 32.49 2.91 -17.27
C LYS A 230 33.21 2.93 -15.93
N SER A 231 33.15 1.80 -15.24
CA SER A 231 33.93 1.58 -14.01
C SER A 231 35.44 1.59 -14.28
N LEU A 232 36.21 1.93 -13.25
CA LEU A 232 37.67 1.77 -13.26
C LEU A 232 38.01 0.31 -13.60
N ASN A 233 38.75 0.11 -14.69
CA ASN A 233 39.18 -1.21 -15.21
C ASN A 233 38.03 -2.15 -15.67
N GLY A 234 36.82 -1.63 -15.86
CA GLY A 234 35.68 -2.41 -16.37
C GLY A 234 35.05 -3.38 -15.37
N GLN A 235 35.37 -3.28 -14.08
CA GLN A 235 34.74 -4.08 -13.01
C GLN A 235 34.15 -3.20 -11.93
N TRP A 236 32.87 -3.41 -11.62
CA TRP A 236 32.19 -2.77 -10.48
C TRP A 236 32.68 -3.37 -9.16
N LYS A 237 32.95 -2.48 -8.20
CA LYS A 237 33.45 -2.81 -6.86
C LYS A 237 32.29 -3.06 -5.91
N GLU A 238 32.42 -4.04 -5.03
CA GLU A 238 31.45 -4.26 -3.94
C GLU A 238 31.67 -3.18 -2.88
N ARG A 239 30.66 -2.34 -2.66
CA ARG A 239 30.70 -1.20 -1.72
C ARG A 239 29.41 -1.11 -0.94
N ILE A 240 29.47 -0.59 0.28
CA ILE A 240 28.28 -0.22 1.05
C ILE A 240 28.24 1.27 1.37
N ILE A 241 27.08 1.87 1.18
CA ILE A 241 26.80 3.26 1.55
C ILE A 241 25.73 3.23 2.63
N VAL A 242 26.00 3.86 3.76
CA VAL A 242 25.08 3.93 4.89
C VAL A 242 24.65 5.37 5.10
N GLY A 243 23.35 5.59 5.26
CA GLY A 243 22.80 6.91 5.53
C GLY A 243 21.59 6.85 6.44
N HIS A 244 20.99 8.01 6.67
CA HIS A 244 19.73 8.13 7.40
C HIS A 244 18.65 8.71 6.48
N GLY A 245 17.72 7.86 6.03
CA GLY A 245 16.84 8.21 4.92
C GLY A 245 17.56 8.15 3.57
N ILE A 246 18.52 7.23 3.44
CA ILE A 246 19.49 7.12 2.33
C ILE A 246 18.87 7.08 0.93
N ASN A 247 17.60 6.74 0.79
CA ASN A 247 16.97 6.67 -0.54
C ASN A 247 16.83 8.04 -1.20
N ASN A 248 16.72 9.11 -0.41
CA ASN A 248 16.78 10.48 -0.94
C ASN A 248 18.18 10.77 -1.49
N ASP A 249 19.21 10.38 -0.77
CA ASP A 249 20.61 10.55 -1.16
C ASP A 249 20.94 9.68 -2.38
N ARG A 250 20.43 8.44 -2.41
CA ARG A 250 20.58 7.49 -3.53
C ARG A 250 20.04 8.06 -4.83
N ALA A 251 18.91 8.77 -4.78
CA ALA A 251 18.33 9.44 -5.95
C ALA A 251 19.21 10.58 -6.48
N MET A 252 20.27 10.98 -5.77
CA MET A 252 21.22 12.00 -6.21
C MET A 252 22.57 11.42 -6.66
N ILE A 253 22.70 10.09 -6.72
CA ILE A 253 23.93 9.40 -7.15
C ILE A 253 23.81 9.01 -8.62
N LYS A 254 24.83 9.37 -9.41
CA LYS A 254 24.88 9.20 -10.86
C LYS A 254 24.65 7.76 -11.30
N GLU A 255 25.46 6.84 -10.81
CA GLU A 255 25.50 5.46 -11.32
C GLU A 255 24.24 4.66 -11.02
N GLN A 256 23.46 5.08 -10.01
CA GLN A 256 22.22 4.40 -9.62
C GLN A 256 21.14 4.42 -10.71
N TYR A 257 21.28 5.33 -11.68
CA TYR A 257 20.43 5.45 -12.87
C TYR A 257 20.86 4.55 -14.04
N TYR A 258 22.00 3.87 -13.94
CA TYR A 258 22.39 2.91 -14.97
C TYR A 258 21.50 1.68 -14.92
N LEU A 259 21.08 1.18 -16.09
CA LEU A 259 20.20 0.01 -16.18
C LEU A 259 20.89 -1.27 -15.69
N ASN A 260 22.19 -1.41 -15.99
CA ASN A 260 22.98 -2.55 -15.54
C ASN A 260 23.02 -2.62 -14.02
N ARG A 261 22.93 -3.83 -13.50
CA ARG A 261 23.01 -4.08 -12.05
C ARG A 261 24.39 -3.72 -11.51
N LEU A 262 24.42 -2.86 -10.50
CA LEU A 262 25.63 -2.46 -9.79
C LEU A 262 25.91 -3.35 -8.58
N LYS A 263 27.12 -3.22 -8.03
CA LYS A 263 27.54 -3.93 -6.81
C LYS A 263 27.55 -3.06 -5.56
N THR A 264 27.29 -1.77 -5.67
CA THR A 264 27.05 -0.91 -4.51
C THR A 264 25.72 -1.26 -3.87
N ARG A 265 25.67 -1.33 -2.53
CA ARG A 265 24.45 -1.53 -1.74
C ARG A 265 24.26 -0.41 -0.74
N PHE A 266 23.00 -0.16 -0.39
CA PHE A 266 22.61 0.91 0.52
C PHE A 266 22.04 0.32 1.80
N LEU A 267 22.41 0.92 2.93
CA LEU A 267 21.85 0.58 4.24
C LEU A 267 21.27 1.84 4.87
N ASP A 268 19.98 1.81 5.16
CA ASP A 268 19.29 2.91 5.80
C ASP A 268 19.14 2.66 7.31
N THR A 269 19.79 3.50 8.13
CA THR A 269 19.65 3.45 9.59
C THR A 269 18.21 3.69 10.05
N SER A 270 17.41 4.45 9.28
CA SER A 270 15.99 4.69 9.58
C SER A 270 15.16 3.41 9.41
N SER A 271 15.37 2.69 8.31
CA SER A 271 14.75 1.39 8.03
C SER A 271 15.14 0.34 9.08
N VAL A 272 16.42 0.27 9.44
CA VAL A 272 16.90 -0.64 10.52
C VAL A 272 16.19 -0.31 11.84
N HIS A 273 16.05 0.98 12.18
CA HIS A 273 15.32 1.40 13.38
C HIS A 273 13.85 1.03 13.34
N ILE A 274 13.15 1.27 12.23
CA ILE A 274 11.73 0.96 12.11
C ILE A 274 11.49 -0.54 12.30
N ALA A 275 12.36 -1.40 11.76
CA ALA A 275 12.28 -2.84 11.95
C ALA A 275 12.56 -3.26 13.42
N VAL A 276 13.56 -2.65 14.06
CA VAL A 276 13.97 -3.02 15.44
C VAL A 276 13.03 -2.46 16.51
N ALA A 277 12.60 -1.21 16.37
CA ALA A 277 11.92 -0.45 17.42
C ALA A 277 10.86 0.53 16.88
N GLY A 278 10.36 0.36 15.65
CA GLY A 278 9.34 1.23 15.08
C GLY A 278 7.96 1.09 15.75
N MET A 279 7.21 2.19 15.81
CA MET A 279 5.88 2.25 16.42
C MET A 279 4.76 1.81 15.45
N SER A 280 3.72 1.16 15.99
CA SER A 280 2.47 0.91 15.27
C SER A 280 1.64 2.20 15.10
N ARG A 281 0.65 2.20 14.19
CA ARG A 281 -0.25 3.35 14.00
C ARG A 281 -1.01 3.73 15.28
N PRO A 282 -1.62 2.79 16.04
CA PRO A 282 -2.23 3.11 17.33
C PRO A 282 -1.24 3.70 18.34
N GLN A 283 -0.01 3.19 18.41
CA GLN A 283 1.03 3.75 19.28
C GLN A 283 1.39 5.19 18.89
N LYS A 284 1.53 5.49 17.59
CA LYS A 284 1.77 6.85 17.10
C LYS A 284 0.64 7.80 17.52
N ILE A 285 -0.61 7.38 17.37
CA ILE A 285 -1.78 8.17 17.79
C ILE A 285 -1.77 8.41 19.30
N LEU A 286 -1.55 7.38 20.11
CA LEU A 286 -1.48 7.51 21.58
C LEU A 286 -0.33 8.42 22.03
N LYS A 287 0.83 8.37 21.35
CA LYS A 287 1.96 9.26 21.65
C LYS A 287 1.67 10.72 21.31
N LEU A 288 0.87 10.98 20.27
CA LEU A 288 0.39 12.31 19.93
C LEU A 288 -0.65 12.81 20.95
N MET A 289 -1.62 11.96 21.31
CA MET A 289 -2.67 12.28 22.29
C MET A 289 -2.13 12.46 23.71
N GLY A 290 -1.11 11.70 24.10
CA GLY A 290 -0.45 11.81 25.41
C GLY A 290 0.29 13.13 25.63
N LYS A 291 0.49 13.94 24.58
CA LYS A 291 0.93 15.33 24.71
C LYS A 291 -0.22 16.30 25.01
N THR A 292 -1.47 15.86 24.95
CA THR A 292 -2.67 16.70 24.95
C THR A 292 -3.73 16.35 26.01
N SER A 293 -3.59 15.33 26.86
CA SER A 293 -4.63 15.00 27.85
C SER A 293 -4.13 14.61 29.25
N GLU A 294 -4.99 14.95 30.21
CA GLU A 294 -4.97 14.86 31.67
C GLU A 294 -4.88 13.42 32.23
N ASN A 295 -4.08 12.54 31.63
CA ASN A 295 -3.92 11.15 32.06
C ASN A 295 -2.75 10.99 33.05
N ASN A 296 -2.84 11.65 34.22
CA ASN A 296 -1.98 11.44 35.41
C ASN A 296 -0.46 11.22 35.15
N GLY A 297 0.11 11.84 34.12
CA GLY A 297 1.56 11.88 33.87
C GLY A 297 2.30 10.54 33.72
N LYS A 298 1.63 9.39 33.60
CA LYS A 298 2.31 8.09 33.45
C LYS A 298 2.66 7.82 31.99
N GLU A 299 3.92 8.03 31.65
CA GLU A 299 4.50 7.62 30.37
C GLU A 299 4.46 6.09 30.24
N TYR A 300 3.91 5.59 29.12
CA TYR A 300 3.85 4.14 28.87
C TYR A 300 5.25 3.55 28.71
N ASP A 301 5.51 2.36 29.24
CA ASP A 301 6.84 1.74 29.19
C ASP A 301 7.36 1.53 27.75
N TRP A 302 6.45 1.30 26.80
CA TRP A 302 6.83 1.16 25.38
C TRP A 302 7.35 2.46 24.76
N MET A 303 7.06 3.62 25.33
CA MET A 303 7.61 4.90 24.86
C MET A 303 9.10 5.04 25.12
N LYS A 304 9.64 4.32 26.12
CA LYS A 304 11.06 4.34 26.50
C LYS A 304 11.97 3.55 25.55
N VAL A 305 11.41 2.62 24.78
CA VAL A 305 12.17 1.73 23.87
C VAL A 305 12.00 2.09 22.40
N THR A 306 11.37 3.23 22.09
CA THR A 306 11.03 3.65 20.74
C THR A 306 11.13 5.16 20.55
N SER A 307 11.29 5.61 19.30
CA SER A 307 11.40 7.01 18.94
C SER A 307 10.66 7.33 17.64
N HIS A 308 10.49 8.61 17.33
CA HIS A 308 10.15 9.00 15.97
C HIS A 308 11.30 8.67 15.02
N ASN A 309 11.01 8.52 13.73
CA ASN A 309 11.97 8.01 12.75
C ASN A 309 13.08 9.01 12.37
N SER A 310 13.08 10.24 12.88
CA SER A 310 14.11 11.22 12.51
C SER A 310 15.42 10.97 13.25
N LEU A 311 16.55 11.24 12.58
CA LEU A 311 17.90 11.03 13.11
C LEU A 311 18.08 11.63 14.51
N ARG A 312 17.53 12.84 14.75
CA ARG A 312 17.57 13.50 16.06
C ARG A 312 17.01 12.62 17.18
N HIS A 313 15.83 12.04 16.98
CA HIS A 313 15.17 11.25 18.01
C HIS A 313 15.80 9.85 18.15
N ILE A 314 16.25 9.27 17.05
CA ILE A 314 16.93 7.97 17.04
C ILE A 314 18.29 8.07 17.73
N HIS A 315 19.06 9.12 17.42
CA HIS A 315 20.33 9.41 18.09
C HIS A 315 20.12 9.60 19.59
N GLN A 316 19.11 10.37 19.99
CA GLN A 316 18.74 10.51 21.40
C GLN A 316 18.38 9.17 22.07
N LEU A 317 17.66 8.28 21.38
CA LEU A 317 17.25 6.97 21.92
C LEU A 317 18.45 6.03 22.14
N TYR A 318 19.38 5.94 21.17
CA TYR A 318 20.47 4.96 21.20
C TYR A 318 21.78 5.50 21.77
N CYS A 319 22.07 6.78 21.56
CA CYS A 319 23.35 7.42 21.93
C CYS A 319 23.20 8.42 23.09
N GLY A 320 21.98 8.83 23.46
CA GLY A 320 21.72 9.82 24.52
C GLY A 320 21.96 11.28 24.09
N GLY A 321 21.80 12.21 25.04
CA GLY A 321 22.06 13.65 24.85
C GLY A 321 20.82 14.54 24.65
N ASN A 322 21.04 15.85 24.51
CA ASN A 322 19.98 16.89 24.44
C ASN A 322 19.32 17.02 23.03
N GLY A 323 19.60 16.08 22.13
CA GLY A 323 19.16 16.12 20.73
C GLY A 323 19.96 17.08 19.86
N MET A 324 20.06 16.77 18.57
CA MET A 324 20.80 17.57 17.59
C MET A 324 20.04 18.85 17.21
N ASN A 325 20.75 19.99 17.13
CA ASN A 325 20.22 21.21 16.52
C ASN A 325 20.19 21.01 14.98
N LYS A 326 19.04 21.27 14.35
CA LYS A 326 18.84 21.16 12.91
C LYS A 326 18.34 22.47 12.26
N ASP A 327 18.52 23.60 12.93
CA ASP A 327 17.98 24.88 12.48
C ASP A 327 18.63 25.33 11.17
N SER A 328 19.93 25.05 10.98
CA SER A 328 20.67 25.37 9.74
C SER A 328 20.13 24.64 8.51
N ARG A 329 19.38 23.53 8.68
CA ARG A 329 18.74 22.79 7.57
C ARG A 329 17.70 23.63 6.82
N GLU A 330 17.00 24.51 7.52
CA GLU A 330 15.92 25.33 6.96
C GLU A 330 16.40 26.18 5.78
N MET A 331 17.70 26.52 5.75
CA MET A 331 18.32 27.25 4.65
C MET A 331 18.26 26.47 3.32
N PHE A 332 18.43 25.15 3.33
CA PHE A 332 18.31 24.34 2.11
C PHE A 332 16.88 24.30 1.56
N ILE A 333 15.89 24.58 2.41
CA ILE A 333 14.46 24.55 2.05
C ILE A 333 13.99 25.93 1.56
N THR A 334 14.39 27.00 2.26
CA THR A 334 13.79 28.33 2.12
C THR A 334 14.69 29.38 1.51
N ALA A 335 16.01 29.12 1.40
CA ALA A 335 16.97 30.09 0.92
C ALA A 335 17.48 29.75 -0.50
N PRO A 336 17.80 30.77 -1.33
CA PRO A 336 18.42 30.58 -2.64
C PRO A 336 19.89 30.13 -2.52
N LEU A 337 20.46 29.65 -3.64
CA LEU A 337 21.86 29.18 -3.70
C LEU A 337 22.91 30.25 -3.35
N SER A 338 22.59 31.55 -3.44
CA SER A 338 23.48 32.63 -2.99
C SER A 338 23.76 32.55 -1.48
N ASP A 339 22.75 32.19 -0.70
CA ASP A 339 22.81 32.25 0.75
C ASP A 339 23.47 30.97 1.29
N ILE A 340 23.24 29.85 0.60
CA ILE A 340 23.96 28.58 0.83
C ILE A 340 25.46 28.78 0.60
N ARG A 341 25.85 29.49 -0.46
CA ARG A 341 27.26 29.85 -0.70
C ARG A 341 27.86 30.70 0.41
N ALA A 342 27.13 31.72 0.85
CA ALA A 342 27.61 32.63 1.90
C ALA A 342 27.85 31.90 3.23
N ASN A 343 27.03 30.89 3.54
CA ASN A 343 27.08 30.13 4.79
C ASN A 343 27.68 28.73 4.62
N PHE A 344 28.47 28.50 3.57
CA PHE A 344 29.00 27.17 3.21
C PHE A 344 29.66 26.41 4.38
N GLN A 345 30.55 27.06 5.14
CA GLN A 345 31.27 26.38 6.23
C GLN A 345 30.34 25.88 7.33
N GLU A 346 29.32 26.66 7.69
CA GLU A 346 28.34 26.28 8.70
C GLU A 346 27.51 25.08 8.20
N LEU A 347 27.04 25.15 6.96
CA LEU A 347 26.18 24.13 6.36
C LEU A 347 26.90 22.80 6.16
N VAL A 348 28.17 22.80 5.72
CA VAL A 348 28.95 21.56 5.59
C VAL A 348 29.25 20.97 6.97
N THR A 349 29.54 21.81 7.95
CA THR A 349 29.74 21.36 9.33
C THR A 349 28.45 20.74 9.89
N TYR A 350 27.28 21.31 9.58
CA TYR A 350 25.99 20.71 9.90
C TYR A 350 25.84 19.31 9.28
N CYS A 351 26.07 19.16 7.97
CA CYS A 351 25.97 17.85 7.28
C CYS A 351 26.93 16.82 7.88
N SER A 352 28.17 17.25 8.19
CA SER A 352 29.17 16.37 8.83
C SER A 352 28.74 15.86 10.20
N LYS A 353 27.96 16.65 10.97
CA LYS A 353 27.41 16.22 12.25
C LYS A 353 26.31 15.17 12.06
N ASP A 354 25.49 15.28 11.02
CA ASP A 354 24.48 14.27 10.68
C ASP A 354 25.14 12.96 10.23
N VAL A 355 26.23 13.01 9.44
CA VAL A 355 27.07 11.84 9.11
C VAL A 355 27.64 11.19 10.38
N LEU A 356 28.23 11.98 11.28
CA LEU A 356 28.77 11.46 12.54
C LEU A 356 27.69 10.81 13.42
N ALA A 357 26.53 11.45 13.56
CA ALA A 357 25.41 10.92 14.33
C ALA A 357 24.87 9.62 13.71
N THR A 358 24.81 9.54 12.38
CA THR A 358 24.42 8.33 11.65
C THR A 358 25.37 7.17 11.94
N HIS A 359 26.69 7.42 11.94
CA HIS A 359 27.69 6.40 12.34
C HIS A 359 27.49 5.93 13.78
N GLN A 360 27.32 6.86 14.72
CA GLN A 360 27.12 6.53 16.14
C GLN A 360 25.86 5.66 16.34
N VAL A 361 24.76 6.01 15.69
CA VAL A 361 23.53 5.20 15.69
C VAL A 361 23.79 3.83 15.09
N LEU A 362 24.45 3.75 13.93
CA LEU A 362 24.75 2.50 13.23
C LEU A 362 25.50 1.52 14.14
N ARG A 363 26.52 1.99 14.87
CA ARG A 363 27.33 1.16 15.79
C ARG A 363 26.50 0.48 16.87
N VAL A 364 25.46 1.14 17.36
CA VAL A 364 24.58 0.59 18.41
C VAL A 364 23.49 -0.30 17.82
N ILE A 365 22.86 0.14 16.73
CA ILE A 365 21.64 -0.49 16.22
C ILE A 365 21.90 -1.72 15.37
N LEU A 366 23.01 -1.77 14.64
CA LEU A 366 23.31 -2.86 13.72
C LEU A 366 23.57 -4.21 14.45
N PRO A 367 24.30 -4.24 15.59
CA PRO A 367 24.35 -5.43 16.45
C PRO A 367 22.99 -5.93 16.92
N ILE A 368 22.10 -5.02 17.28
CA ILE A 368 20.73 -5.35 17.70
C ILE A 368 19.97 -5.96 16.52
N PHE A 369 20.14 -5.40 15.32
CA PHE A 369 19.53 -5.93 14.10
C PHE A 369 19.94 -7.38 13.83
N TRP A 370 21.23 -7.72 13.87
CA TRP A 370 21.69 -9.10 13.64
C TRP A 370 21.13 -10.10 14.66
N LYS A 371 21.01 -9.70 15.94
CA LYS A 371 20.41 -10.56 16.98
C LYS A 371 18.91 -10.79 16.75
N ARG A 372 18.20 -9.80 16.22
CA ARG A 372 16.74 -9.86 16.01
C ARG A 372 16.32 -10.48 14.69
N PHE A 373 17.20 -10.45 13.70
CA PHE A 373 16.99 -10.99 12.36
C PHE A 373 18.16 -11.93 12.01
N PRO A 374 18.22 -13.12 12.63
CA PRO A 374 19.39 -14.00 12.55
C PRO A 374 19.56 -14.67 11.17
N HIS A 375 18.49 -14.76 10.38
CA HIS A 375 18.55 -15.37 9.06
C HIS A 375 19.09 -14.39 7.99
N PRO A 376 20.15 -14.74 7.23
CA PRO A 376 20.82 -13.83 6.29
C PRO A 376 19.91 -13.34 5.15
N VAL A 377 18.90 -14.12 4.77
CA VAL A 377 17.86 -13.73 3.80
C VAL A 377 17.22 -12.38 4.13
N THR A 378 17.02 -12.02 5.41
CA THR A 378 16.42 -10.71 5.75
C THR A 378 17.32 -9.55 5.31
N LEU A 379 18.64 -9.68 5.49
CA LEU A 379 19.60 -8.67 5.05
C LEU A 379 19.72 -8.66 3.51
N ALA A 380 19.73 -9.83 2.88
CA ALA A 380 19.79 -9.94 1.43
C ALA A 380 18.55 -9.32 0.75
N GLY A 381 17.36 -9.62 1.28
CA GLY A 381 16.11 -9.01 0.84
C GLY A 381 16.09 -7.50 1.05
N MET A 382 16.61 -7.00 2.18
CA MET A 382 16.77 -5.57 2.42
C MET A 382 17.63 -4.90 1.35
N PHE A 383 18.75 -5.51 0.96
CA PHE A 383 19.62 -4.97 -0.08
C PHE A 383 18.95 -4.94 -1.46
N GLU A 384 18.25 -6.01 -1.86
CA GLU A 384 17.55 -6.03 -3.16
C GLU A 384 16.38 -5.04 -3.20
N LEU A 385 15.62 -4.91 -2.12
CA LEU A 385 14.54 -3.90 -2.02
C LEU A 385 15.06 -2.46 -2.09
N GLY A 386 16.33 -2.22 -1.74
CA GLY A 386 16.98 -0.92 -1.90
C GLY A 386 17.38 -0.57 -3.34
N GLU A 387 17.30 -1.52 -4.28
CA GLU A 387 17.73 -1.33 -5.67
C GLU A 387 16.60 -0.93 -6.64
N THR A 388 15.44 -0.50 -6.12
CA THR A 388 14.27 -0.14 -6.94
C THR A 388 14.65 0.83 -8.06
N TYR A 389 14.07 0.57 -9.24
CA TYR A 389 14.40 1.25 -10.48
C TYR A 389 13.19 1.22 -11.43
N LEU A 390 12.72 2.40 -11.86
CA LEU A 390 11.59 2.54 -12.77
C LEU A 390 12.06 3.22 -14.07
N PRO A 391 12.17 2.49 -15.19
CA PRO A 391 12.56 3.06 -16.47
C PRO A 391 11.45 3.97 -17.01
N VAL A 392 11.85 5.09 -17.59
CA VAL A 392 10.96 6.05 -18.25
C VAL A 392 11.55 6.50 -19.58
N ASN A 393 10.68 6.97 -20.47
CA ASN A 393 11.04 7.58 -21.74
C ASN A 393 10.27 8.90 -21.91
N GLU A 394 10.39 9.52 -23.08
CA GLU A 394 9.69 10.77 -23.44
C GLU A 394 8.17 10.77 -23.19
N ASN A 395 7.52 9.59 -23.13
CA ASN A 395 6.10 9.48 -22.83
C ASN A 395 5.76 9.99 -21.43
N TRP A 396 6.71 10.02 -20.49
CA TRP A 396 6.52 10.60 -19.16
C TRP A 396 6.17 12.10 -19.24
N GLU A 397 6.92 12.86 -20.06
CA GLU A 397 6.65 14.30 -20.26
C GLU A 397 5.32 14.51 -20.99
N ARG A 398 5.01 13.66 -21.98
CA ARG A 398 3.71 13.68 -22.69
C ARG A 398 2.54 13.42 -21.74
N TYR A 399 2.67 12.42 -20.87
CA TYR A 399 1.69 12.09 -19.86
C TYR A 399 1.43 13.24 -18.90
N LEU A 400 2.47 13.83 -18.32
CA LEU A 400 2.34 14.98 -17.43
C LEU A 400 1.64 16.16 -18.12
N LYS A 401 2.03 16.44 -19.37
CA LYS A 401 1.39 17.48 -20.17
C LYS A 401 -0.09 17.19 -20.38
N ASN A 402 -0.44 15.99 -20.85
CA ASN A 402 -1.82 15.61 -21.11
C ASN A 402 -2.67 15.66 -19.83
N ALA A 403 -2.15 15.16 -18.71
CA ALA A 403 -2.86 15.19 -17.43
C ALA A 403 -3.07 16.64 -16.93
N ASN A 404 -2.06 17.50 -17.02
CA ASN A 404 -2.17 18.91 -16.65
C ASN A 404 -3.12 19.70 -17.56
N ASP A 405 -3.06 19.45 -18.88
CA ASP A 405 -3.96 20.10 -19.85
C ASP A 405 -5.42 19.67 -19.60
N MET A 406 -5.66 18.38 -19.32
CA MET A 406 -6.99 17.86 -18.98
C MET A 406 -7.49 18.36 -17.62
N ASP A 407 -6.62 18.50 -16.61
CA ASP A 407 -6.95 19.13 -15.33
C ASP A 407 -7.46 20.56 -15.53
N LEU A 408 -6.74 21.36 -16.33
CA LEU A 408 -7.12 22.72 -16.67
C LEU A 408 -8.46 22.79 -17.41
N LEU A 409 -8.67 21.91 -18.39
CA LEU A 409 -9.92 21.84 -19.16
C LEU A 409 -11.12 21.46 -18.28
N LEU A 410 -10.97 20.43 -17.45
CA LEU A 410 -12.02 19.97 -16.54
C LEU A 410 -12.35 21.02 -15.47
N LYS A 411 -11.34 21.69 -14.89
CA LYS A 411 -11.56 22.81 -13.95
C LYS A 411 -12.28 23.97 -14.62
N ALA A 412 -11.92 24.32 -15.86
CA ALA A 412 -12.60 25.38 -16.60
C ALA A 412 -14.07 25.06 -16.88
N ASP A 413 -14.37 23.81 -17.26
CA ASP A 413 -15.74 23.33 -17.51
C ASP A 413 -16.57 23.28 -16.23
N MET A 414 -15.99 22.79 -15.14
CA MET A 414 -16.62 22.79 -13.82
C MET A 414 -16.92 24.23 -13.35
N ASN A 415 -15.95 25.14 -13.47
CA ASN A 415 -16.11 26.54 -13.10
C ASN A 415 -17.20 27.24 -13.93
N LYS A 416 -17.27 26.94 -15.23
CA LYS A 416 -18.34 27.43 -16.10
C LYS A 416 -19.71 26.93 -15.63
N THR A 417 -19.83 25.64 -15.35
CA THR A 417 -21.09 25.02 -14.91
C THR A 417 -21.53 25.57 -13.54
N ILE A 418 -20.60 25.78 -12.61
CA ILE A 418 -20.87 26.41 -11.31
C ILE A 418 -21.34 27.86 -11.50
N LEU A 419 -20.72 28.61 -12.41
CA LEU A 419 -21.15 29.97 -12.71
C LEU A 419 -22.55 30.01 -13.33
N GLU A 420 -22.89 29.07 -14.21
CA GLU A 420 -24.25 28.93 -14.73
C GLU A 420 -25.26 28.66 -13.61
N LEU A 421 -24.95 27.77 -12.65
CA LEU A 421 -25.80 27.55 -11.47
C LEU A 421 -25.92 28.79 -10.58
N ALA A 422 -24.83 29.55 -10.41
CA ALA A 422 -24.86 30.81 -9.67
C ALA A 422 -25.72 31.87 -10.37
N ASN A 423 -25.70 31.92 -11.71
CA ASN A 423 -26.54 32.80 -12.52
C ASN A 423 -28.01 32.41 -12.40
N ASP A 424 -28.33 31.13 -12.54
CA ASP A 424 -29.69 30.61 -12.37
C ASP A 424 -30.25 30.99 -10.99
N ALA A 425 -29.43 30.86 -9.93
CA ALA A 425 -29.79 31.27 -8.58
C ALA A 425 -29.98 32.79 -8.45
N LEU A 426 -29.18 33.61 -9.15
CA LEU A 426 -29.32 35.06 -9.18
C LEU A 426 -30.59 35.52 -9.89
N GLU A 427 -31.05 34.81 -10.93
CA GLU A 427 -32.30 35.13 -11.64
C GLU A 427 -33.54 35.07 -10.74
N TYR A 428 -33.53 34.27 -9.66
CA TYR A 428 -34.63 34.27 -8.69
C TYR A 428 -34.86 35.67 -8.09
N ARG A 429 -33.79 36.44 -7.87
CA ARG A 429 -33.85 37.82 -7.35
C ARG A 429 -34.67 38.74 -8.26
N ASN A 430 -34.53 38.58 -9.59
CA ASN A 430 -35.26 39.39 -10.56
C ASN A 430 -36.78 39.14 -10.49
N ASN A 431 -37.20 37.97 -10.00
CA ASN A 431 -38.59 37.58 -9.80
C ASN A 431 -39.14 37.93 -8.40
N SER A 432 -38.44 38.80 -7.64
CA SER A 432 -38.78 39.15 -6.24
C SER A 432 -38.83 37.95 -5.28
N ARG A 433 -38.12 36.85 -5.60
CA ARG A 433 -37.96 35.67 -4.75
C ARG A 433 -36.47 35.44 -4.45
N TYR A 434 -36.16 34.75 -3.36
CA TYR A 434 -34.79 34.29 -3.09
C TYR A 434 -34.72 32.79 -3.37
N ASP A 435 -33.57 32.27 -3.81
CA ASP A 435 -33.38 30.83 -3.94
C ASP A 435 -33.50 30.18 -2.54
N PRO A 436 -34.43 29.24 -2.31
CA PRO A 436 -34.64 28.58 -1.02
C PRO A 436 -33.38 27.89 -0.46
N TRP A 437 -32.46 27.45 -1.31
CA TRP A 437 -31.23 26.77 -0.89
C TRP A 437 -30.11 27.73 -0.42
N LEU A 438 -30.25 29.02 -0.69
CA LEU A 438 -29.30 30.08 -0.31
C LEU A 438 -29.91 31.04 0.73
N TRP A 439 -30.84 30.55 1.56
CA TRP A 439 -31.59 31.35 2.52
C TRP A 439 -30.72 32.00 3.61
N ASP A 440 -29.63 31.34 3.99
CA ASP A 440 -28.65 31.77 5.01
C ASP A 440 -27.57 32.71 4.43
N VAL A 441 -27.55 32.90 3.12
CA VAL A 441 -26.56 33.73 2.43
C VAL A 441 -27.01 35.18 2.40
N ASN A 442 -26.07 36.12 2.58
CA ASN A 442 -26.38 37.54 2.55
C ASN A 442 -26.60 38.06 1.12
N TRP A 443 -27.86 38.30 0.75
CA TRP A 443 -28.29 38.84 -0.54
C TRP A 443 -28.17 40.37 -0.68
N LYS A 444 -27.67 41.09 0.33
CA LYS A 444 -27.47 42.55 0.25
C LYS A 444 -26.39 42.90 -0.78
N VAL A 445 -26.69 43.89 -1.61
CA VAL A 445 -25.73 44.51 -2.54
C VAL A 445 -25.06 45.69 -1.81
N ASP A 446 -23.74 45.73 -1.81
CA ASP A 446 -23.02 46.92 -1.33
C ASP A 446 -23.19 48.03 -2.37
N SER A 447 -23.68 49.19 -1.95
CA SER A 447 -23.92 50.32 -2.87
C SER A 447 -22.63 50.97 -3.40
N MET A 448 -21.44 50.63 -2.87
CA MET A 448 -20.22 51.41 -3.14
C MET A 448 -18.91 50.60 -3.03
N TYR A 449 -18.01 50.75 -4.02
CA TYR A 449 -16.61 50.31 -3.94
C TYR A 449 -15.68 51.53 -3.99
N THR A 450 -14.93 51.81 -2.93
CA THR A 450 -13.92 52.89 -2.92
C THR A 450 -12.57 52.35 -3.41
N LYS A 451 -12.10 52.83 -4.57
CA LYS A 451 -10.77 52.47 -5.08
C LYS A 451 -9.73 53.44 -4.49
N LYS A 452 -8.78 52.94 -3.69
CA LYS A 452 -7.53 53.70 -3.43
C LYS A 452 -6.60 53.48 -4.63
N GLN A 453 -6.49 54.46 -5.52
CA GLN A 453 -5.32 54.55 -6.40
C GLN A 453 -4.14 55.03 -5.55
N ARG A 454 -3.05 54.28 -5.50
CA ARG A 454 -1.75 54.83 -5.14
C ARG A 454 -1.16 55.42 -6.42
N ASN A 455 -1.14 56.74 -6.53
CA ASN A 455 -0.31 57.43 -7.51
C ASN A 455 1.09 57.63 -6.94
N ILE A 456 2.09 57.20 -7.70
CA ILE A 456 3.47 57.62 -7.52
C ILE A 456 3.56 58.99 -8.21
N ASN A 457 3.73 60.03 -7.39
CA ASN A 457 4.05 61.43 -7.72
C ASN A 457 2.90 62.46 -7.78
N SER A 458 3.06 63.44 -6.87
CA SER A 458 2.62 64.86 -6.86
C SER A 458 1.13 65.24 -6.77
N CYS A 459 0.96 66.43 -6.21
CA CYS A 459 -0.23 67.13 -5.72
C CYS A 459 -1.41 67.23 -6.70
N GLU A 460 -2.60 67.39 -6.10
CA GLU A 460 -3.90 67.81 -6.64
C GLU A 460 -4.93 66.74 -7.11
N THR A 461 -6.12 66.88 -6.50
CA THR A 461 -7.48 66.38 -6.80
C THR A 461 -7.67 64.96 -7.36
N SER A 462 -8.13 64.07 -6.47
CA SER A 462 -8.69 62.75 -6.79
C SER A 462 -10.02 62.85 -7.54
N SER A 463 -10.04 62.59 -8.83
CA SER A 463 -11.28 62.32 -9.55
C SER A 463 -11.74 60.88 -9.28
N GLN A 464 -12.88 60.76 -8.60
CA GLN A 464 -13.56 59.49 -8.34
C GLN A 464 -14.35 59.10 -9.59
N SER A 465 -13.99 58.00 -10.24
CA SER A 465 -14.88 57.37 -11.23
C SER A 465 -15.70 56.29 -10.52
N GLU A 466 -16.99 56.57 -10.32
CA GLU A 466 -17.97 55.68 -9.70
C GLU A 466 -18.38 54.58 -10.70
N ILE A 467 -18.31 53.31 -10.26
CA ILE A 467 -18.90 52.19 -10.99
C ILE A 467 -19.80 51.48 -9.99
N ALA A 468 -21.12 51.53 -10.22
CA ALA A 468 -22.10 50.77 -9.45
C ALA A 468 -21.93 49.27 -9.72
N LEU A 469 -21.88 48.45 -8.67
CA LEU A 469 -21.95 47.00 -8.76
C LEU A 469 -23.37 46.58 -8.33
N ASP A 470 -24.14 45.95 -9.21
CA ASP A 470 -25.54 45.57 -8.96
C ASP A 470 -25.69 44.15 -8.36
N GLU A 471 -24.58 43.53 -7.94
CA GLU A 471 -24.51 42.10 -7.61
C GLU A 471 -24.24 41.84 -6.10
N PRO A 472 -24.83 40.79 -5.48
CA PRO A 472 -24.59 40.44 -4.07
C PRO A 472 -23.14 40.03 -3.76
N LYS A 473 -22.68 40.23 -2.51
CA LYS A 473 -21.30 39.89 -2.07
C LYS A 473 -20.91 38.43 -2.31
N TRP A 474 -21.85 37.51 -2.16
CA TRP A 474 -21.58 36.09 -2.37
C TRP A 474 -21.28 35.83 -3.85
N TYR A 475 -22.07 36.41 -4.76
CA TYR A 475 -21.94 36.23 -6.20
C TYR A 475 -20.65 36.87 -6.72
N GLN A 476 -20.28 38.04 -6.19
CA GLN A 476 -19.00 38.72 -6.50
C GLN A 476 -17.77 37.83 -6.29
N LYS A 477 -17.82 36.81 -5.40
CA LYS A 477 -16.71 35.88 -5.17
C LYS A 477 -16.41 34.96 -6.37
N PHE A 478 -17.37 34.77 -7.29
CA PHE A 478 -17.18 33.95 -8.50
C PHE A 478 -16.48 34.70 -9.64
N HIS A 479 -16.25 36.02 -9.51
CA HIS A 479 -15.63 36.84 -10.54
C HIS A 479 -14.16 37.13 -10.21
N GLY A 480 -13.23 36.63 -11.02
CA GLY A 480 -11.83 37.02 -10.95
C GLY A 480 -11.63 38.48 -11.39
N LYS A 481 -10.83 39.25 -10.63
CA LYS A 481 -10.42 40.62 -11.01
C LYS A 481 -9.31 40.56 -12.06
N GLU A 482 -9.62 40.70 -13.35
CA GLU A 482 -8.64 40.91 -14.42
C GLU A 482 -8.88 42.27 -15.12
N TYR A 483 -7.78 43.00 -15.34
CA TYR A 483 -7.80 44.32 -15.99
C TYR A 483 -7.01 44.24 -17.30
N TYR A 484 -7.68 44.42 -18.43
CA TYR A 484 -7.04 44.59 -19.74
C TYR A 484 -7.42 45.97 -20.29
N SER A 485 -6.43 46.74 -20.74
CA SER A 485 -6.61 48.06 -21.39
C SER A 485 -7.55 49.02 -20.62
N GLY A 486 -7.44 49.08 -19.29
CA GLY A 486 -8.25 49.98 -18.46
C GLY A 486 -9.73 49.63 -18.33
N LYS A 487 -10.21 48.52 -18.94
CA LYS A 487 -11.57 48.00 -18.76
C LYS A 487 -11.55 46.72 -17.94
N MET A 488 -12.42 46.63 -16.94
CA MET A 488 -12.61 45.42 -16.15
C MET A 488 -13.26 44.36 -17.03
N ARG A 489 -12.64 43.18 -17.15
CA ARG A 489 -13.25 42.03 -17.80
C ARG A 489 -13.33 40.89 -16.79
N TYR A 490 -14.48 40.23 -16.74
CA TYR A 490 -14.75 39.13 -15.82
C TYR A 490 -13.98 37.88 -16.27
N SER A 491 -13.22 37.26 -15.36
CA SER A 491 -12.45 36.02 -15.60
C SER A 491 -13.01 34.88 -14.76
N THR A 492 -13.33 33.75 -15.40
CA THR A 492 -13.83 32.50 -14.76
C THR A 492 -12.70 31.59 -14.28
N ARG A 493 -11.43 32.00 -14.44
CA ARG A 493 -10.25 31.15 -14.23
C ARG A 493 -9.89 30.89 -12.76
N LYS A 494 -10.59 31.50 -11.80
CA LYS A 494 -10.26 31.43 -10.36
C LYS A 494 -11.45 31.10 -9.44
N ILE A 495 -12.45 30.35 -9.90
CA ILE A 495 -13.46 29.80 -8.99
C ILE A 495 -12.83 28.60 -8.27
N ASP A 496 -12.78 28.65 -6.93
CA ASP A 496 -12.40 27.50 -6.12
C ASP A 496 -13.66 26.67 -5.85
N TYR A 497 -13.71 25.44 -6.37
CA TYR A 497 -14.88 24.60 -6.19
C TYR A 497 -15.07 24.11 -4.73
N LYS A 498 -14.09 24.38 -3.85
CA LYS A 498 -14.13 24.13 -2.41
C LYS A 498 -14.80 25.26 -1.62
N MET A 499 -15.28 26.32 -2.31
CA MET A 499 -16.03 27.38 -1.66
C MET A 499 -17.29 26.85 -0.97
N TYR A 500 -17.52 27.33 0.26
CA TYR A 500 -18.67 27.02 1.11
C TYR A 500 -20.04 27.01 0.38
N MET A 501 -20.23 27.92 -0.56
CA MET A 501 -21.51 28.11 -1.26
C MET A 501 -21.81 27.02 -2.30
N ILE A 502 -20.79 26.26 -2.72
CA ILE A 502 -20.91 25.35 -3.87
C ILE A 502 -21.79 24.14 -3.57
N PRO A 503 -21.67 23.46 -2.41
CA PRO A 503 -22.64 22.44 -2.00
C PRO A 503 -24.11 22.91 -2.03
N LYS A 504 -24.37 24.19 -1.71
CA LYS A 504 -25.73 24.78 -1.76
C LYS A 504 -26.19 25.05 -3.20
N LEU A 505 -25.33 25.60 -4.05
CA LEU A 505 -25.63 25.81 -5.48
C LEU A 505 -25.87 24.48 -6.23
N LEU A 506 -25.18 23.43 -5.81
CA LEU A 506 -25.39 22.07 -6.28
C LEU A 506 -26.62 21.40 -5.65
N ARG A 507 -27.29 22.03 -4.69
CA ARG A 507 -28.46 21.48 -4.00
C ARG A 507 -28.18 20.04 -3.53
N LEU A 508 -27.07 19.85 -2.82
CA LEU A 508 -26.62 18.52 -2.45
C LEU A 508 -27.55 17.90 -1.41
N THR A 509 -27.87 16.62 -1.60
CA THR A 509 -28.70 15.82 -0.70
C THR A 509 -27.95 14.58 -0.22
N TRP A 510 -28.21 14.18 1.04
CA TRP A 510 -27.79 12.94 1.65
C TRP A 510 -29.00 12.02 1.80
N ASP A 511 -29.05 10.96 0.99
CA ASP A 511 -30.15 9.99 0.93
C ASP A 511 -31.54 10.67 0.76
N GLY A 512 -31.58 11.73 -0.07
CA GLY A 512 -32.78 12.52 -0.33
C GLY A 512 -33.00 13.69 0.64
N PHE A 513 -32.22 13.81 1.72
CA PHE A 513 -32.32 14.93 2.66
C PHE A 513 -31.33 16.05 2.31
N PRO A 514 -31.76 17.32 2.27
CA PRO A 514 -30.90 18.45 1.93
C PRO A 514 -29.75 18.66 2.93
N LEU A 515 -28.57 18.99 2.39
CA LEU A 515 -27.40 19.32 3.19
C LEU A 515 -27.46 20.74 3.77
N GLU A 516 -27.12 20.84 5.05
CA GLU A 516 -27.00 22.09 5.78
C GLU A 516 -25.63 22.18 6.46
N TYR A 517 -25.14 23.40 6.64
CA TYR A 517 -23.88 23.64 7.33
C TYR A 517 -24.11 24.32 8.66
N ASN A 518 -23.37 23.84 9.66
CA ASN A 518 -23.39 24.35 11.01
C ASN A 518 -21.97 24.78 11.40
N GLU A 519 -21.78 26.00 11.92
CA GLU A 519 -20.45 26.50 12.30
C GLU A 519 -19.75 25.63 13.37
N THR A 520 -20.51 25.00 14.27
CA THR A 520 -19.97 24.13 15.32
C THR A 520 -19.75 22.70 14.85
N HIS A 521 -20.62 22.19 13.98
CA HIS A 521 -20.69 20.76 13.65
C HIS A 521 -20.27 20.40 12.22
N GLY A 522 -20.07 21.40 11.36
CA GLY A 522 -19.76 21.23 9.94
C GLY A 522 -21.00 20.89 9.12
N TRP A 523 -20.81 20.25 7.97
CA TRP A 523 -21.90 19.78 7.11
C TRP A 523 -22.67 18.60 7.71
N GLY A 524 -23.99 18.64 7.57
CA GLY A 524 -24.95 17.61 7.98
C GLY A 524 -26.23 17.65 7.14
N TYR A 525 -27.24 16.89 7.51
CA TYR A 525 -28.55 16.83 6.85
C TYR A 525 -29.68 16.93 7.88
N SER A 526 -30.81 17.50 7.47
CA SER A 526 -31.96 17.78 8.35
C SER A 526 -33.16 16.88 8.02
N VAL A 527 -33.76 16.28 9.05
CA VAL A 527 -34.90 15.34 8.95
C VAL A 527 -36.08 15.83 9.79
N MET A 528 -37.31 15.74 9.27
CA MET A 528 -38.52 16.16 9.96
C MET A 528 -38.84 15.24 11.16
N LYS A 529 -39.27 15.79 12.29
CA LYS A 529 -39.75 15.06 13.48
C LYS A 529 -41.21 14.65 13.25
N ASP A 530 -41.49 13.35 13.20
CA ASP A 530 -42.87 12.85 13.19
C ASP A 530 -43.50 13.03 14.58
N SER A 531 -44.71 13.60 14.62
CA SER A 531 -45.49 13.86 15.84
C SER A 531 -45.99 12.59 16.55
N THR A 532 -45.66 11.38 16.08
CA THR A 532 -46.28 10.11 16.51
C THR A 532 -45.34 8.95 16.83
N SER A 533 -44.01 9.12 16.88
CA SER A 533 -43.12 8.04 17.33
C SER A 533 -42.13 8.49 18.42
N ASN A 534 -42.33 7.95 19.62
CA ASN A 534 -41.35 8.00 20.69
C ASN A 534 -40.05 7.32 20.22
N ALA A 535 -38.97 8.09 20.10
CA ALA A 535 -37.56 7.67 20.18
C ALA A 535 -37.25 6.21 19.79
N LEU A 536 -37.51 5.85 18.55
CA LEU A 536 -36.86 4.74 17.87
C LEU A 536 -36.14 5.33 16.66
N ARG A 537 -34.89 4.89 16.43
CA ARG A 537 -34.08 5.26 15.26
C ARG A 537 -34.93 5.15 14.00
N ILE A 538 -35.38 6.28 13.45
CA ILE A 538 -35.87 6.33 12.08
C ILE A 538 -34.63 6.20 11.21
N GLN A 539 -34.31 4.98 10.80
CA GLN A 539 -33.39 4.76 9.69
C GLN A 539 -34.11 5.19 8.40
N PRO A 540 -33.46 5.94 7.50
CA PRO A 540 -34.05 6.27 6.22
C PRO A 540 -34.14 5.00 5.38
N ARG A 541 -35.32 4.34 5.41
CA ARG A 541 -35.87 3.37 4.44
C ARG A 541 -36.94 2.46 5.06
N ASP A 542 -37.94 3.04 5.71
CA ASP A 542 -39.25 2.39 5.66
C ASP A 542 -39.71 2.48 4.20
N ASP A 543 -39.67 1.34 3.48
CA ASP A 543 -40.13 1.23 2.09
C ASP A 543 -41.60 1.68 1.91
N ASN A 544 -42.35 1.83 3.01
CA ASN A 544 -43.70 2.37 3.03
C ASN A 544 -43.77 3.91 2.99
N PHE A 545 -42.67 4.64 3.21
CA PHE A 545 -42.63 6.10 3.13
C PHE A 545 -42.24 6.61 1.72
N ILE A 546 -41.64 5.78 0.86
CA ILE A 546 -41.09 6.16 -0.46
C ILE A 546 -42.11 5.98 -1.61
N LYS A 547 -43.42 6.13 -1.32
CA LYS A 547 -44.46 6.26 -2.36
C LYS A 547 -45.32 7.50 -2.16
N GLY A 548 -44.68 8.61 -1.85
CA GLY A 548 -45.24 9.93 -2.04
C GLY A 548 -44.10 10.84 -2.44
N ALA A 549 -44.05 11.26 -3.70
CA ALA A 549 -43.14 12.30 -4.14
C ALA A 549 -43.48 13.60 -3.40
N VAL A 550 -42.91 13.81 -2.20
CA VAL A 550 -42.84 15.14 -1.62
C VAL A 550 -41.70 15.81 -2.36
N ASN A 551 -42.05 16.77 -3.21
CA ASN A 551 -41.07 17.55 -3.96
C ASN A 551 -40.10 18.19 -2.94
N VAL A 552 -38.80 17.96 -3.07
CA VAL A 552 -37.79 18.51 -2.15
C VAL A 552 -37.93 20.04 -2.07
N ASP A 553 -38.30 20.68 -3.19
CA ASP A 553 -38.59 22.11 -3.23
C ASP A 553 -39.81 22.48 -2.36
N THR A 554 -40.86 21.65 -2.29
CA THR A 554 -42.01 21.90 -1.39
C THR A 554 -41.67 21.69 0.08
N LEU A 555 -40.79 20.74 0.40
CA LEU A 555 -40.27 20.52 1.76
C LEU A 555 -39.43 21.73 2.21
N TRP A 556 -38.60 22.26 1.30
CA TRP A 556 -37.80 23.47 1.51
C TRP A 556 -38.64 24.73 1.55
N GLU A 557 -39.66 24.88 0.70
CA GLU A 557 -40.62 25.98 0.76
C GLU A 557 -41.38 25.95 2.08
N HIS A 558 -41.77 24.77 2.60
CA HIS A 558 -42.36 24.64 3.94
C HIS A 558 -41.36 25.00 5.06
N LEU A 559 -40.12 24.55 4.97
CA LEU A 559 -39.07 24.87 5.95
C LEU A 559 -38.78 26.38 5.97
N VAL A 560 -38.56 26.98 4.79
CA VAL A 560 -38.32 28.42 4.61
C VAL A 560 -39.56 29.24 4.97
N SER A 561 -40.78 28.77 4.68
CA SER A 561 -42.04 29.40 5.09
C SER A 561 -42.19 29.39 6.61
N SER A 562 -41.92 28.26 7.26
CA SER A 562 -41.96 28.14 8.73
C SER A 562 -40.94 29.06 9.40
N ILE A 563 -39.74 29.18 8.81
CA ILE A 563 -38.71 30.12 9.26
C ILE A 563 -39.13 31.58 8.99
N SER A 564 -39.77 31.86 7.85
CA SER A 564 -40.18 33.21 7.43
C SER A 564 -41.44 33.74 8.14
N GLU A 565 -42.34 32.86 8.58
CA GLU A 565 -43.53 33.20 9.38
C GLU A 565 -43.16 33.56 10.83
N SER A 566 -41.98 33.13 11.31
CA SER A 566 -41.40 33.53 12.60
C SER A 566 -40.78 34.95 12.57
N LYS A 567 -41.54 35.92 12.04
CA LYS A 567 -41.10 37.29 11.68
C LYS A 567 -40.69 38.23 12.84
N GLN A 568 -40.44 37.70 14.03
CA GLN A 568 -39.86 38.43 15.17
C GLN A 568 -38.75 37.59 15.81
N LEU A 569 -37.58 37.51 15.17
CA LEU A 569 -36.43 36.87 15.80
C LEU A 569 -35.16 37.70 15.57
N SER A 570 -34.48 38.03 16.67
CA SER A 570 -33.28 38.85 16.76
C SER A 570 -32.07 38.20 16.07
N GLU A 571 -31.04 38.99 15.77
CA GLU A 571 -29.74 38.51 15.23
C GLU A 571 -29.10 37.39 16.08
N GLU A 572 -29.51 37.24 17.34
CA GLU A 572 -29.07 36.15 18.23
C GLU A 572 -29.63 34.78 17.86
N ILE A 573 -30.79 34.68 17.20
CA ILE A 573 -31.38 33.39 16.82
C ILE A 573 -30.86 32.90 15.46
N ARG A 574 -30.33 33.80 14.62
CA ARG A 574 -29.48 33.39 13.48
C ARG A 574 -28.20 32.65 13.92
N LYS A 575 -27.75 32.85 15.17
CA LYS A 575 -26.65 32.09 15.79
C LYS A 575 -27.11 30.78 16.46
N ILE A 576 -28.41 30.61 16.71
CA ILE A 576 -28.99 29.33 17.09
C ILE A 576 -29.14 28.53 15.78
N THR A 577 -28.02 27.98 15.33
CA THR A 577 -28.02 26.94 14.31
C THR A 577 -29.07 25.89 14.68
N CYS A 578 -29.81 25.40 13.68
CA CYS A 578 -30.89 24.41 13.72
C CYS A 578 -30.57 23.12 14.51
N ILE A 579 -30.37 23.20 15.82
CA ILE A 579 -30.22 22.01 16.67
C ILE A 579 -31.61 21.48 17.02
N ASP A 580 -32.64 22.33 17.06
CA ASP A 580 -34.05 21.92 17.23
C ASP A 580 -34.99 23.04 16.75
N ALA A 581 -34.99 23.36 15.45
CA ALA A 581 -36.09 24.18 14.90
C ALA A 581 -37.39 23.36 14.94
N ILE A 582 -38.53 24.01 15.20
CA ILE A 582 -39.85 23.38 15.39
C ILE A 582 -40.10 22.35 14.27
N GLY A 583 -40.03 21.06 14.63
CA GLY A 583 -40.31 19.96 13.71
C GLY A 583 -39.12 19.36 12.94
N TYR A 584 -37.85 19.71 13.18
CA TYR A 584 -36.70 19.12 12.47
C TYR A 584 -35.52 18.76 13.39
N THR A 585 -34.71 17.76 13.00
CA THR A 585 -33.49 17.30 13.71
C THR A 585 -32.29 17.28 12.75
N PHE A 586 -31.17 17.87 13.16
CA PHE A 586 -29.92 17.91 12.38
C PHE A 586 -29.02 16.69 12.68
N TYR A 587 -28.52 16.04 11.64
CA TYR A 587 -27.60 14.92 11.71
C TYR A 587 -26.28 15.25 11.00
N ARG A 588 -25.15 15.02 11.67
CA ARG A 588 -23.83 15.24 11.06
C ARG A 588 -23.57 14.21 9.96
N LEU A 589 -22.84 14.62 8.93
CA LEU A 589 -22.35 13.68 7.93
C LEU A 589 -21.43 12.64 8.57
N PRO A 590 -21.59 11.34 8.26
CA PRO A 590 -20.76 10.28 8.85
C PRO A 590 -19.35 10.30 8.24
N HIS A 591 -18.32 10.17 9.09
CA HIS A 591 -16.92 10.07 8.69
C HIS A 591 -16.28 8.77 9.20
N LEU A 592 -15.29 8.24 8.45
CA LEU A 592 -14.58 6.98 8.76
C LEU A 592 -13.91 6.98 10.15
N ASP A 593 -13.33 8.10 10.53
CA ASP A 593 -12.68 8.31 11.83
C ASP A 593 -13.64 8.79 12.94
N GLY A 594 -14.96 8.70 12.74
CA GLY A 594 -15.98 9.05 13.73
C GLY A 594 -16.55 10.46 13.57
N VAL A 595 -16.66 11.20 14.67
CA VAL A 595 -17.33 12.51 14.70
C VAL A 595 -16.34 13.62 14.40
N LEU A 596 -16.09 13.90 13.11
CA LEU A 596 -15.26 15.02 12.67
C LEU A 596 -16.11 16.20 12.18
N HIS A 597 -15.57 17.41 12.33
CA HIS A 597 -16.11 18.61 11.71
C HIS A 597 -15.80 18.56 10.20
N ILE A 598 -16.84 18.44 9.38
CA ILE A 598 -16.69 18.32 7.93
C ILE A 598 -16.84 19.71 7.31
N GLU A 599 -15.77 20.22 6.71
CA GLU A 599 -15.75 21.54 6.07
C GLU A 599 -16.27 21.51 4.63
N ASN A 600 -16.11 20.39 3.92
CA ASN A 600 -16.50 20.26 2.53
C ASN A 600 -17.00 18.82 2.21
N PRO A 601 -18.24 18.65 1.72
CA PRO A 601 -18.81 17.34 1.38
C PRO A 601 -18.30 16.77 0.04
N LEU A 602 -17.52 17.54 -0.73
CA LEU A 602 -16.89 17.10 -1.99
C LEU A 602 -15.45 16.58 -1.80
N LEU A 603 -15.05 16.27 -0.57
CA LEU A 603 -13.74 15.72 -0.26
C LEU A 603 -13.63 14.24 -0.64
N LYS A 604 -12.39 13.73 -0.66
CA LYS A 604 -12.05 12.34 -0.98
C LYS A 604 -12.83 11.33 -0.14
N ASP A 605 -13.10 11.64 1.12
CA ASP A 605 -13.72 10.71 2.07
C ASP A 605 -15.19 10.40 1.73
N PHE A 606 -15.85 11.26 0.96
CA PHE A 606 -17.24 11.07 0.51
C PHE A 606 -17.36 10.44 -0.88
N LEU A 607 -16.23 10.09 -1.53
CA LEU A 607 -16.24 9.54 -2.90
C LEU A 607 -17.14 8.33 -3.05
N LEU A 608 -17.12 7.42 -2.08
CA LEU A 608 -17.95 6.21 -2.08
C LEU A 608 -19.44 6.57 -2.02
N GLN A 609 -19.82 7.58 -1.26
CA GLN A 609 -21.21 8.02 -1.11
C GLN A 609 -21.71 8.76 -2.36
N ILE A 610 -20.82 9.48 -3.08
CA ILE A 610 -21.18 10.07 -4.38
C ILE A 610 -21.26 8.98 -5.47
N GLU A 611 -20.53 7.87 -5.35
CA GLU A 611 -20.62 6.72 -6.27
C GLU A 611 -21.84 5.83 -6.01
N SER A 612 -22.17 5.57 -4.74
CA SER A 612 -23.36 4.81 -4.35
C SER A 612 -24.67 5.58 -4.55
N GLY A 613 -24.57 6.89 -4.77
CA GLY A 613 -25.72 7.77 -4.95
C GLY A 613 -26.43 8.12 -3.65
N ILE A 614 -25.77 7.96 -2.51
CA ILE A 614 -26.21 8.51 -1.22
C ILE A 614 -26.04 10.02 -1.23
N LEU A 615 -24.91 10.53 -1.71
CA LEU A 615 -24.65 11.96 -1.88
C LEU A 615 -24.92 12.36 -3.35
N LYS A 616 -25.99 13.11 -3.59
CA LYS A 616 -26.47 13.50 -4.93
C LYS A 616 -26.70 15.01 -5.03
N SER A 617 -26.92 15.48 -6.25
CA SER A 617 -27.24 16.88 -6.54
C SER A 617 -28.65 16.94 -7.14
N GLU A 618 -29.50 17.81 -6.60
CA GLU A 618 -30.84 18.08 -7.14
C GLU A 618 -30.84 19.18 -8.23
N SER A 619 -29.68 19.77 -8.53
CA SER A 619 -29.53 20.79 -9.60
C SER A 619 -29.52 20.20 -11.02
N GLY A 620 -30.14 19.04 -11.21
CA GLY A 620 -30.25 18.31 -12.48
C GLY A 620 -28.91 18.01 -13.15
N VAL A 621 -28.90 18.08 -14.49
CA VAL A 621 -27.73 17.71 -15.32
C VAL A 621 -26.48 18.55 -15.01
N LYS A 622 -26.66 19.84 -14.67
CA LYS A 622 -25.55 20.75 -14.33
C LYS A 622 -24.85 20.29 -13.03
N GLY A 623 -25.64 19.95 -12.02
CA GLY A 623 -25.13 19.46 -10.74
C GLY A 623 -24.43 18.11 -10.83
N GLU A 624 -25.02 17.15 -11.54
CA GLU A 624 -24.38 15.86 -11.82
C GLU A 624 -23.07 16.01 -12.60
N ARG A 625 -23.00 16.95 -13.55
CA ARG A 625 -21.76 17.24 -14.30
C ARG A 625 -20.64 17.70 -13.37
N VAL A 626 -20.92 18.62 -12.43
CA VAL A 626 -19.93 19.09 -11.45
C VAL A 626 -19.47 17.96 -10.55
N LEU A 627 -20.38 17.13 -10.04
CA LEU A 627 -20.03 15.97 -9.21
C LEU A 627 -19.14 14.97 -9.97
N ASN A 628 -19.45 14.73 -11.25
CA ASN A 628 -18.64 13.83 -12.09
C ASN A 628 -17.25 14.40 -12.37
N ILE A 629 -17.12 15.70 -12.63
CA ILE A 629 -15.82 16.35 -12.83
C ILE A 629 -15.01 16.33 -11.52
N ALA A 630 -15.63 16.67 -10.38
CA ALA A 630 -14.98 16.62 -9.08
C ALA A 630 -14.46 15.21 -8.77
N LYS A 631 -15.25 14.17 -9.04
CA LYS A 631 -14.79 12.77 -8.97
C LYS A 631 -13.52 12.56 -9.79
N ILE A 632 -13.52 12.95 -11.07
CA ILE A 632 -12.36 12.73 -11.95
C ILE A 632 -11.09 13.42 -11.41
N LEU A 633 -11.22 14.65 -10.89
CA LEU A 633 -10.10 15.50 -10.43
C LEU A 633 -9.52 15.10 -9.06
N LEU A 634 -10.34 14.61 -8.12
CA LEU A 634 -9.91 14.34 -6.74
C LEU A 634 -8.71 13.38 -6.63
N HIS A 635 -8.56 12.44 -7.57
CA HIS A 635 -7.38 11.57 -7.59
C HIS A 635 -6.12 12.36 -7.97
N TRP A 636 -6.18 13.14 -9.04
CA TRP A 636 -5.07 13.91 -9.57
C TRP A 636 -4.59 14.96 -8.57
N GLU A 637 -5.48 15.72 -7.92
CA GLU A 637 -5.07 16.73 -6.93
C GLU A 637 -4.25 16.15 -5.77
N ASN A 638 -4.53 14.91 -5.37
CA ASN A 638 -3.80 14.25 -4.29
C ASN A 638 -2.43 13.70 -4.74
N MET A 639 -2.27 13.43 -6.04
CA MET A 639 -1.12 12.73 -6.61
C MET A 639 -0.18 13.65 -7.39
N GLN A 640 -0.69 14.72 -8.01
CA GLN A 640 0.02 15.59 -8.94
C GLN A 640 1.31 16.14 -8.31
N GLU A 641 1.26 16.64 -7.08
CA GLU A 641 2.46 17.13 -6.39
C GLU A 641 3.49 16.01 -6.20
N ARG A 642 3.06 14.80 -5.83
CA ARG A 642 3.95 13.65 -5.61
C ARG A 642 4.58 13.15 -6.91
N ILE A 643 3.80 13.14 -7.99
CA ILE A 643 4.25 12.73 -9.33
C ILE A 643 5.21 13.78 -9.91
N ASN A 644 4.88 15.07 -9.79
CA ASN A 644 5.76 16.16 -10.23
C ASN A 644 7.07 16.21 -9.43
N ASN A 645 7.03 15.76 -8.17
CA ASN A 645 8.19 15.64 -7.30
C ASN A 645 9.05 14.38 -7.58
N ALA A 646 8.57 13.44 -8.39
CA ALA A 646 9.40 12.35 -8.89
C ALA A 646 10.42 12.93 -9.87
N LEU A 647 11.70 12.70 -9.64
CA LEU A 647 12.79 13.29 -10.42
C LEU A 647 13.20 12.33 -11.55
N PRO A 648 12.72 12.51 -12.80
CA PRO A 648 13.26 11.77 -13.93
C PRO A 648 14.66 12.28 -14.25
N ILE A 649 15.60 11.36 -14.40
CA ILE A 649 16.96 11.63 -14.88
C ILE A 649 17.12 10.96 -16.24
N TRP A 650 17.57 11.73 -17.23
CA TRP A 650 17.79 11.26 -18.59
C TRP A 650 19.25 10.81 -18.76
N LEU A 651 19.44 9.66 -19.39
CA LEU A 651 20.76 9.08 -19.63
C LEU A 651 21.40 9.65 -20.90
N ASN A 652 22.71 9.88 -20.85
CA ASN A 652 23.50 10.25 -22.01
C ASN A 652 23.71 9.05 -22.95
N LYS A 653 24.03 9.31 -24.23
CA LYS A 653 24.13 8.26 -25.27
C LYS A 653 25.19 7.20 -24.98
N ASP A 654 26.27 7.59 -24.32
CA ASP A 654 27.39 6.75 -23.89
C ASP A 654 27.08 5.91 -22.64
N GLU A 655 26.01 6.24 -21.91
CA GLU A 655 25.54 5.54 -20.71
C GLU A 655 24.51 4.44 -21.02
N LEU A 656 23.97 4.42 -22.25
CA LEU A 656 23.00 3.42 -22.69
C LEU A 656 23.65 2.03 -22.85
N THR A 657 22.90 0.99 -22.53
CA THR A 657 23.40 -0.39 -22.66
C THR A 657 23.50 -0.82 -24.13
N LYS A 658 24.42 -1.74 -24.42
CA LYS A 658 24.58 -2.29 -25.77
C LYS A 658 23.31 -2.98 -26.26
N THR A 659 22.63 -3.72 -25.39
CA THR A 659 21.34 -4.38 -25.67
C THR A 659 20.31 -3.37 -26.16
N LEU A 660 20.19 -2.23 -25.47
CA LEU A 660 19.28 -1.15 -25.84
C LEU A 660 19.66 -0.56 -27.21
N THR A 661 20.92 -0.15 -27.39
CA THR A 661 21.35 0.51 -28.64
C THR A 661 21.34 -0.39 -29.88
N ARG A 662 21.28 -1.72 -29.71
CA ARG A 662 21.23 -2.71 -30.80
C ARG A 662 19.81 -3.17 -31.14
N SER A 663 18.83 -2.89 -30.28
CA SER A 663 17.44 -3.24 -30.53
C SER A 663 16.92 -2.56 -31.80
N SER A 664 16.06 -3.25 -32.54
CA SER A 664 15.37 -2.68 -33.72
C SER A 664 14.50 -1.47 -33.37
N ASP A 665 14.01 -1.42 -32.13
CA ASP A 665 13.04 -0.42 -31.68
C ASP A 665 13.73 0.80 -31.05
N TYR A 666 15.07 0.82 -31.05
CA TYR A 666 15.85 1.95 -30.58
C TYR A 666 15.78 3.13 -31.54
N VAL A 667 15.40 4.29 -31.00
CA VAL A 667 15.33 5.54 -31.77
C VAL A 667 16.31 6.54 -31.17
N LYS A 668 17.33 6.91 -31.96
CA LYS A 668 18.49 7.72 -31.53
C LYS A 668 18.15 9.10 -30.96
N ASP A 669 17.03 9.67 -31.39
CA ASP A 669 16.59 11.02 -31.00
C ASP A 669 15.58 11.02 -29.85
N LYS A 670 15.18 9.83 -29.38
CA LYS A 670 14.32 9.69 -28.20
C LYS A 670 15.13 9.72 -26.91
N PHE A 671 14.47 10.13 -25.84
CA PHE A 671 15.05 10.16 -24.50
C PHE A 671 14.74 8.88 -23.73
N TYR A 672 15.76 8.35 -23.08
CA TYR A 672 15.67 7.19 -22.19
C TYR A 672 16.23 7.59 -20.83
N GLY A 673 15.53 7.23 -19.77
CA GLY A 673 15.87 7.65 -18.42
C GLY A 673 15.26 6.73 -17.38
N ALA A 674 15.35 7.15 -16.13
CA ALA A 674 14.73 6.43 -15.03
C ALA A 674 14.32 7.37 -13.90
N ILE A 675 13.39 6.86 -13.10
CA ILE A 675 13.00 7.38 -11.80
C ILE A 675 13.44 6.36 -10.76
N LEU A 676 14.09 6.82 -9.69
CA LEU A 676 14.39 6.00 -8.52
C LEU A 676 13.34 6.28 -7.44
N PRO A 677 12.46 5.33 -7.13
CA PRO A 677 11.47 5.50 -6.07
C PRO A 677 12.14 5.71 -4.72
N LEU A 678 11.59 6.62 -3.90
CA LEU A 678 12.09 6.93 -2.56
C LEU A 678 11.59 5.89 -1.54
N THR A 679 11.85 4.61 -1.82
CA THR A 679 11.32 3.47 -1.06
C THR A 679 12.06 3.28 0.25
N VAL A 680 11.40 3.55 1.38
CA VAL A 680 11.91 3.13 2.70
C VAL A 680 11.76 1.62 2.80
N VAL A 681 12.88 0.89 2.69
CA VAL A 681 12.93 -0.58 2.55
C VAL A 681 12.17 -1.28 3.67
N PHE A 682 12.45 -0.93 4.92
CA PHE A 682 11.67 -1.36 6.09
C PHE A 682 10.90 -0.17 6.64
N GLY A 683 9.89 0.30 5.90
CA GLY A 683 9.10 1.47 6.26
C GLY A 683 8.04 1.23 7.35
N MET A 684 7.74 -0.04 7.64
CA MET A 684 6.79 -0.47 8.67
C MET A 684 7.43 -1.44 9.66
N PRO A 685 6.95 -1.54 10.92
CA PRO A 685 7.39 -2.57 11.87
C PRO A 685 7.22 -4.02 11.37
N THR A 686 6.41 -4.23 10.33
CA THR A 686 6.23 -5.51 9.62
C THR A 686 7.29 -5.76 8.56
N ARG A 687 8.29 -4.87 8.42
CA ARG A 687 9.34 -4.88 7.38
C ARG A 687 8.84 -4.74 5.95
N ARG A 688 7.59 -4.34 5.75
CA ARG A 688 7.07 -3.99 4.42
C ARG A 688 7.66 -2.64 3.96
N PRO A 689 8.01 -2.51 2.67
CA PRO A 689 8.49 -1.25 2.11
C PRO A 689 7.37 -0.20 2.08
N THR A 690 7.76 1.07 2.20
CA THR A 690 6.83 2.19 2.04
C THR A 690 7.40 3.23 1.08
N GLU A 691 6.54 3.72 0.20
CA GLU A 691 6.85 4.79 -0.75
C GLU A 691 5.52 5.52 -1.05
N SER A 692 5.57 6.84 -1.25
CA SER A 692 4.37 7.69 -1.22
C SER A 692 3.60 7.82 -2.53
N THR A 693 4.15 7.32 -3.63
CA THR A 693 3.66 7.52 -4.99
C THR A 693 3.33 6.15 -5.59
N PHE A 694 4.29 5.48 -6.22
CA PHE A 694 4.15 4.21 -6.93
C PHE A 694 3.67 3.04 -6.06
N LEU A 695 3.99 2.99 -4.76
CA LEU A 695 3.48 1.92 -3.88
C LEU A 695 2.08 2.17 -3.32
N THR A 696 1.51 3.37 -3.53
CA THR A 696 0.17 3.73 -3.01
C THR A 696 -0.85 4.03 -4.09
N THR A 697 -0.40 4.33 -5.30
CA THR A 697 -1.27 4.63 -6.42
C THR A 697 -2.06 3.41 -6.85
N ARG A 698 -3.35 3.61 -7.07
CA ARG A 698 -4.27 2.64 -7.69
C ARG A 698 -4.57 3.12 -9.10
N ASN A 699 -4.98 2.21 -9.99
CA ASN A 699 -5.27 2.52 -11.39
C ASN A 699 -6.79 2.47 -11.72
N PRO A 700 -7.65 3.34 -11.14
CA PRO A 700 -9.06 3.39 -11.52
C PRO A 700 -9.24 4.03 -12.90
N SER A 701 -9.92 3.37 -13.82
CA SER A 701 -10.10 3.86 -15.21
C SER A 701 -10.84 5.19 -15.34
N ASN A 702 -11.61 5.59 -14.33
CA ASN A 702 -12.44 6.80 -14.35
C ASN A 702 -11.80 8.03 -13.69
N ARG A 703 -10.50 8.00 -13.37
CA ARG A 703 -9.82 9.11 -12.68
C ARG A 703 -8.68 9.67 -13.51
N LEU A 704 -8.45 10.98 -13.39
CA LEU A 704 -7.40 11.67 -14.14
C LEU A 704 -6.01 11.23 -13.66
N GLY A 705 -5.12 10.88 -14.60
CA GLY A 705 -3.74 10.47 -14.30
C GLY A 705 -3.61 9.12 -13.60
N SER A 706 -4.62 8.25 -13.68
CA SER A 706 -4.57 6.91 -13.08
C SER A 706 -3.79 5.89 -13.90
N GLU A 707 -3.35 6.25 -15.10
CA GLU A 707 -2.46 5.45 -15.96
C GLU A 707 -0.98 5.55 -15.57
N LEU A 708 -0.66 6.13 -14.41
CA LEU A 708 0.70 6.39 -13.92
C LEU A 708 1.65 5.20 -14.07
N HIS A 709 1.23 3.99 -13.65
CA HIS A 709 2.10 2.81 -13.73
C HIS A 709 2.44 2.45 -15.19
N SER A 710 1.50 2.62 -16.12
CA SER A 710 1.73 2.32 -17.54
C SER A 710 2.70 3.29 -18.22
N MET A 711 3.01 4.41 -17.56
CA MET A 711 4.05 5.37 -18.02
C MET A 711 5.45 4.97 -17.59
N ILE A 712 5.57 3.96 -16.72
CA ILE A 712 6.83 3.25 -16.48
C ILE A 712 6.96 2.21 -17.58
N GLN A 713 7.95 2.41 -18.46
CA GLN A 713 8.11 1.65 -19.69
C GLN A 713 9.54 1.15 -19.80
N THR A 714 9.71 -0.12 -20.15
CA THR A 714 11.05 -0.65 -20.39
C THR A 714 11.71 0.02 -21.60
N PRO A 715 13.04 0.14 -21.60
CA PRO A 715 13.75 0.54 -22.79
C PRO A 715 13.67 -0.56 -23.88
N PRO A 716 13.89 -0.22 -25.15
CA PRO A 716 13.99 -1.19 -26.25
C PRO A 716 14.94 -2.35 -25.93
N GLY A 717 14.55 -3.58 -26.27
CA GLY A 717 15.31 -4.80 -25.98
C GLY A 717 15.12 -5.37 -24.56
N TYR A 718 14.19 -4.80 -23.78
CA TYR A 718 13.85 -5.27 -22.44
C TYR A 718 12.33 -5.34 -22.23
N LYS A 719 11.89 -6.28 -21.39
CA LYS A 719 10.51 -6.43 -20.90
C LYS A 719 10.47 -6.42 -19.37
N PHE A 720 9.33 -6.05 -18.82
CA PHE A 720 8.96 -6.42 -17.45
C PHE A 720 8.55 -7.88 -17.41
N VAL A 721 9.16 -8.65 -16.51
CA VAL A 721 8.73 -10.00 -16.14
C VAL A 721 8.36 -9.97 -14.67
N GLY A 722 7.15 -10.43 -14.33
CA GLY A 722 6.74 -10.47 -12.95
C GLY A 722 5.39 -11.11 -12.73
N ALA A 723 4.98 -11.25 -11.48
CA ALA A 723 3.72 -11.88 -11.17
C ALA A 723 3.09 -11.28 -9.92
N ASN A 724 1.76 -11.40 -9.84
CA ASN A 724 1.00 -11.19 -8.62
C ASN A 724 0.93 -12.51 -7.83
N ILE A 725 1.33 -12.49 -6.56
CA ILE A 725 1.20 -13.64 -5.68
C ILE A 725 -0.19 -13.62 -5.04
N ASP A 726 -1.14 -14.30 -5.68
CA ASP A 726 -2.53 -14.34 -5.23
C ASP A 726 -2.69 -14.98 -3.85
N LEU A 727 -3.56 -14.36 -3.04
CA LEU A 727 -3.95 -14.83 -1.71
C LEU A 727 -2.74 -15.17 -0.82
N GLN A 728 -1.61 -14.45 -0.98
CA GLN A 728 -0.37 -14.72 -0.26
C GLN A 728 -0.57 -14.81 1.26
N ASP A 729 -1.10 -13.74 1.87
CA ASP A 729 -1.30 -13.66 3.33
C ASP A 729 -2.27 -14.74 3.84
N LEU A 730 -3.34 -15.02 3.07
CA LEU A 730 -4.31 -16.07 3.35
C LEU A 730 -3.69 -17.47 3.29
N SER A 731 -2.88 -17.74 2.26
CA SER A 731 -2.18 -19.01 2.07
C SER A 731 -1.18 -19.27 3.20
N ILE A 732 -0.44 -18.24 3.61
CA ILE A 732 0.50 -18.33 4.74
C ILE A 732 -0.27 -18.62 6.04
N ALA A 733 -1.35 -17.87 6.30
CA ALA A 733 -2.18 -18.08 7.49
C ALA A 733 -2.78 -19.49 7.53
N ALA A 734 -3.29 -19.99 6.41
CA ALA A 734 -3.82 -21.35 6.29
C ALA A 734 -2.75 -22.42 6.53
N MET A 735 -1.54 -22.23 5.99
CA MET A 735 -0.42 -23.16 6.19
C MET A 735 0.03 -23.20 7.67
N ILE A 736 0.05 -22.06 8.35
CA ILE A 736 0.29 -21.97 9.80
C ILE A 736 -0.79 -22.70 10.59
N GLY A 737 -2.05 -22.56 10.17
CA GLY A 737 -3.20 -23.27 10.76
C GLY A 737 -3.09 -24.79 10.61
N ASP A 738 -2.82 -25.27 9.39
CA ASP A 738 -2.68 -26.70 9.09
C ASP A 738 -1.55 -27.34 9.91
N SER A 739 -0.40 -26.68 9.96
CA SER A 739 0.76 -27.09 10.76
C SER A 739 0.41 -27.28 12.24
N SER A 740 -0.33 -26.33 12.82
CA SER A 740 -0.72 -26.39 14.23
C SER A 740 -1.89 -27.33 14.52
N PHE A 741 -2.68 -27.71 13.53
CA PHE A 741 -3.88 -28.52 13.71
C PHE A 741 -3.58 -30.02 13.62
N ALA A 742 -3.02 -30.46 12.48
CA ALA A 742 -2.73 -31.87 12.23
C ALA A 742 -1.41 -32.11 11.47
N GLY A 743 -0.73 -31.04 11.03
CA GLY A 743 0.52 -31.15 10.27
C GLY A 743 0.35 -31.69 8.85
N ILE A 744 -0.85 -31.58 8.27
CA ILE A 744 -1.17 -32.08 6.92
C ILE A 744 -1.81 -30.96 6.10
N HIS A 745 -1.33 -30.75 4.86
CA HIS A 745 -1.94 -29.77 3.97
C HIS A 745 -3.42 -30.06 3.72
N GLY A 746 -4.26 -29.04 3.91
CA GLY A 746 -5.71 -29.11 3.74
C GLY A 746 -6.46 -29.75 4.91
N CYS A 747 -5.82 -29.95 6.08
CA CYS A 747 -6.51 -30.53 7.23
C CYS A 747 -7.55 -29.58 7.85
N THR A 748 -7.38 -28.27 7.69
CA THR A 748 -8.36 -27.27 8.12
C THR A 748 -9.33 -26.92 6.99
N ALA A 749 -10.58 -26.57 7.35
CA ALA A 749 -11.60 -26.16 6.38
C ALA A 749 -11.17 -24.94 5.55
N SER A 750 -10.53 -23.95 6.19
CA SER A 750 -10.00 -22.75 5.54
C SER A 750 -8.90 -23.07 4.51
N SER A 751 -7.93 -23.91 4.86
CA SER A 751 -6.91 -24.37 3.91
C SER A 751 -7.52 -25.19 2.77
N TRP A 752 -8.46 -26.07 3.08
CA TRP A 752 -9.16 -26.87 2.09
C TRP A 752 -9.85 -26.02 1.01
N MET A 753 -10.52 -24.94 1.42
CA MET A 753 -11.18 -24.00 0.50
C MET A 753 -10.17 -23.35 -0.46
N LEU A 754 -9.00 -22.93 0.05
CA LEU A 754 -7.96 -22.32 -0.77
C LEU A 754 -7.38 -23.31 -1.79
N LEU A 755 -7.21 -24.58 -1.40
CA LEU A 755 -6.61 -25.61 -2.24
C LEU A 755 -7.57 -26.16 -3.32
N GLN A 756 -8.89 -26.01 -3.15
CA GLN A 756 -9.90 -26.54 -4.07
C GLN A 756 -10.00 -25.78 -5.40
N GLY A 757 -9.68 -24.48 -5.42
CA GLY A 757 -9.70 -23.63 -6.63
C GLY A 757 -11.07 -23.28 -7.22
N LYS A 758 -12.14 -24.04 -6.95
CA LYS A 758 -13.49 -23.84 -7.54
C LYS A 758 -14.32 -22.71 -6.93
N THR A 759 -14.26 -22.54 -5.61
CA THR A 759 -15.03 -21.50 -4.90
C THR A 759 -14.08 -20.65 -4.08
N ASP A 760 -13.93 -19.39 -4.49
CA ASP A 760 -13.14 -18.40 -3.76
C ASP A 760 -13.66 -18.24 -2.31
N ILE A 761 -12.73 -18.21 -1.34
CA ILE A 761 -13.03 -18.02 0.08
C ILE A 761 -13.85 -16.75 0.33
N HIS A 762 -13.64 -15.72 -0.49
CA HIS A 762 -14.40 -14.48 -0.42
C HIS A 762 -15.85 -14.67 -0.86
N SER A 763 -16.09 -15.43 -1.93
CA SER A 763 -17.45 -15.75 -2.40
C SER A 763 -18.19 -16.63 -1.40
N TYR A 764 -17.52 -17.61 -0.80
CA TYR A 764 -18.14 -18.44 0.25
C TYR A 764 -18.62 -17.61 1.45
N VAL A 765 -17.78 -16.69 1.94
CA VAL A 765 -18.15 -15.79 3.03
C VAL A 765 -19.25 -14.82 2.59
N ALA A 766 -19.17 -14.31 1.36
CA ALA A 766 -20.18 -13.45 0.78
C ALA A 766 -21.57 -14.11 0.73
N ASP A 767 -21.64 -15.34 0.21
CA ASP A 767 -22.87 -16.12 0.08
C ASP A 767 -23.44 -16.51 1.44
N SER A 768 -22.58 -16.81 2.42
CA SER A 768 -23.01 -17.21 3.77
C SER A 768 -23.73 -16.09 4.54
N ILE A 769 -23.44 -14.82 4.24
CA ILE A 769 -23.93 -13.65 5.01
C ILE A 769 -24.83 -12.73 4.13
N GLY A 770 -24.83 -12.96 2.82
CA GLY A 770 -25.58 -12.16 1.84
C GLY A 770 -24.95 -10.79 1.60
N ILE A 771 -23.63 -10.73 1.46
CA ILE A 771 -22.87 -9.48 1.18
C ILE A 771 -22.17 -9.57 -0.17
N SER A 772 -21.68 -8.44 -0.70
CA SER A 772 -20.89 -8.47 -1.94
C SER A 772 -19.53 -9.14 -1.73
N ARG A 773 -19.00 -9.76 -2.78
CA ARG A 773 -17.68 -10.43 -2.75
C ARG A 773 -16.55 -9.49 -2.33
N ASP A 774 -16.51 -8.26 -2.85
CA ASP A 774 -15.45 -7.30 -2.53
C ASP A 774 -15.49 -6.87 -1.06
N PHE A 775 -16.69 -6.80 -0.50
CA PHE A 775 -16.89 -6.50 0.90
C PHE A 775 -16.51 -7.69 1.80
N ALA A 776 -16.89 -8.92 1.43
CA ALA A 776 -16.43 -10.14 2.09
C ALA A 776 -14.90 -10.28 2.05
N LYS A 777 -14.26 -9.86 0.95
CA LYS A 777 -12.81 -9.77 0.84
C LYS A 777 -12.23 -8.86 1.91
N MET A 778 -12.73 -7.63 2.02
CA MET A 778 -12.27 -6.70 3.05
C MET A 778 -12.43 -7.27 4.47
N ILE A 779 -13.57 -7.90 4.77
CA ILE A 779 -13.84 -8.53 6.08
C ILE A 779 -12.88 -9.69 6.36
N ASN A 780 -12.64 -10.59 5.42
CA ASN A 780 -11.75 -11.74 5.61
C ASN A 780 -10.33 -11.29 5.98
N TYR A 781 -9.78 -10.32 5.25
CA TYR A 781 -8.47 -9.75 5.59
C TYR A 781 -8.48 -9.05 6.94
N ALA A 782 -9.50 -8.24 7.22
CA ALA A 782 -9.63 -7.56 8.51
C ALA A 782 -9.61 -8.55 9.68
N ARG A 783 -10.38 -9.63 9.57
CA ARG A 783 -10.48 -10.68 10.59
C ARG A 783 -9.16 -11.40 10.80
N ILE A 784 -8.47 -11.81 9.74
CA ILE A 784 -7.17 -12.51 9.84
C ILE A 784 -6.11 -11.61 10.50
N TYR A 785 -6.19 -10.30 10.32
CA TYR A 785 -5.34 -9.33 11.02
C TYR A 785 -5.74 -9.09 12.48
N GLY A 786 -6.67 -9.87 13.03
CA GLY A 786 -7.04 -9.84 14.43
C GLY A 786 -8.02 -8.73 14.81
N LEU A 787 -8.73 -8.14 13.84
CA LEU A 787 -9.82 -7.21 14.12
C LEU A 787 -11.02 -7.94 14.73
N ASP A 788 -11.73 -7.23 15.60
CA ASP A 788 -12.82 -7.77 16.40
C ASP A 788 -14.19 -7.59 15.76
N GLU A 789 -15.21 -8.10 16.44
CA GLU A 789 -16.61 -8.01 16.02
C GLU A 789 -17.05 -6.54 15.94
N SER A 790 -16.69 -5.70 16.91
CA SER A 790 -17.11 -4.30 16.96
C SER A 790 -16.67 -3.48 15.74
N PHE A 791 -15.45 -3.73 15.26
CA PHE A 791 -14.95 -3.11 14.04
C PHE A 791 -15.70 -3.60 12.80
N THR A 792 -15.96 -4.91 12.72
CA THR A 792 -16.70 -5.52 11.60
C THR A 792 -18.14 -5.02 11.57
N GLU A 793 -18.77 -4.82 12.73
CA GLU A 793 -20.09 -4.21 12.84
C GLU A 793 -20.11 -2.77 12.30
N ASN A 794 -19.11 -1.95 12.66
CA ASN A 794 -19.01 -0.57 12.16
C ASN A 794 -18.90 -0.54 10.64
N ILE A 795 -18.06 -1.39 10.08
CA ILE A 795 -17.90 -1.54 8.64
C ILE A 795 -19.20 -2.04 7.98
N LEU A 796 -19.85 -3.07 8.54
CA LEU A 796 -21.13 -3.58 8.02
C LEU A 796 -22.19 -2.49 7.96
N ARG A 797 -22.31 -1.64 8.99
CA ARG A 797 -23.25 -0.52 9.01
C ARG A 797 -22.91 0.58 8.01
N GLN A 798 -21.63 0.84 7.76
CA GLN A 798 -21.21 1.83 6.77
C GLN A 798 -21.60 1.42 5.35
N PHE A 799 -21.49 0.14 5.02
CA PHE A 799 -21.79 -0.37 3.67
C PHE A 799 -23.25 -0.82 3.50
N ASN A 800 -23.94 -1.17 4.58
CA ASN A 800 -25.37 -1.46 4.60
C ASN A 800 -26.09 -0.54 5.61
N PRO A 801 -26.35 0.74 5.25
CA PRO A 801 -26.97 1.70 6.16
C PRO A 801 -28.36 1.31 6.66
N GLY A 802 -29.06 0.44 5.92
CA GLY A 802 -30.38 -0.10 6.28
C GLY A 802 -30.34 -1.32 7.22
N MET A 803 -29.17 -1.78 7.65
CA MET A 803 -29.09 -2.80 8.69
C MET A 803 -29.21 -2.16 10.07
N THR A 804 -30.09 -2.71 10.92
CA THR A 804 -30.21 -2.27 12.31
C THR A 804 -28.97 -2.67 13.12
N ILE A 805 -28.73 -2.02 14.28
CA ILE A 805 -27.61 -2.39 15.15
C ILE A 805 -27.74 -3.84 15.64
N GLU A 806 -28.96 -4.29 15.92
CA GLU A 806 -29.23 -5.65 16.39
C GLU A 806 -28.97 -6.68 15.30
N GLU A 807 -29.48 -6.48 14.09
CA GLU A 807 -29.18 -7.35 12.94
C GLU A 807 -27.69 -7.39 12.62
N THR A 808 -27.01 -6.24 12.70
CA THR A 808 -25.56 -6.16 12.48
C THR A 808 -24.81 -7.01 13.50
N LYS A 809 -25.18 -6.90 14.79
CA LYS A 809 -24.59 -7.69 15.87
C LYS A 809 -24.82 -9.19 15.67
N ILE A 810 -26.04 -9.58 15.29
CA ILE A 810 -26.39 -10.98 15.04
C ILE A 810 -25.55 -11.52 13.87
N LYS A 811 -25.56 -10.86 12.70
CA LYS A 811 -24.80 -11.32 11.54
C LYS A 811 -23.29 -11.36 11.79
N THR A 812 -22.76 -10.38 12.53
CA THR A 812 -21.33 -10.35 12.87
C THR A 812 -20.98 -11.48 13.85
N GLY A 813 -21.81 -11.71 14.87
CA GLY A 813 -21.63 -12.82 15.80
C GLY A 813 -21.72 -14.18 15.11
N GLU A 814 -22.68 -14.38 14.22
CA GLU A 814 -22.80 -15.59 13.39
C GLU A 814 -21.58 -15.81 12.51
N LEU A 815 -21.11 -14.77 11.83
CA LEU A 815 -19.88 -14.80 11.03
C LEU A 815 -18.70 -15.24 11.88
N PHE A 816 -18.43 -14.56 13.00
CA PHE A 816 -17.27 -14.86 13.84
C PHE A 816 -17.36 -16.24 14.49
N ALA A 817 -18.54 -16.67 14.93
CA ALA A 817 -18.76 -18.01 15.45
C ALA A 817 -18.53 -19.10 14.40
N ALA A 818 -18.98 -18.90 13.15
CA ALA A 818 -18.77 -19.86 12.07
C ALA A 818 -17.30 -19.96 11.63
N THR A 819 -16.56 -18.85 11.71
CA THR A 819 -15.21 -18.73 11.16
C THR A 819 -14.13 -18.77 12.23
N LYS A 820 -14.01 -17.72 13.06
CA LYS A 820 -13.06 -17.65 14.18
C LYS A 820 -13.36 -18.70 15.24
N GLY A 821 -14.64 -18.98 15.48
CA GLY A 821 -15.11 -19.90 16.51
C GLY A 821 -15.47 -19.17 17.80
N VAL A 822 -15.83 -19.96 18.82
CA VAL A 822 -16.14 -19.46 20.17
C VAL A 822 -14.91 -19.59 21.05
N LYS A 823 -14.67 -18.58 21.90
CA LYS A 823 -13.54 -18.60 22.84
C LYS A 823 -13.83 -19.58 23.98
N GLY A 824 -13.08 -20.67 24.02
CA GLY A 824 -13.03 -21.63 25.12
C GLY A 824 -11.83 -21.38 26.03
N TYR A 825 -11.94 -21.83 27.27
CA TYR A 825 -10.91 -21.68 28.28
C TYR A 825 -10.59 -23.05 28.89
N GLN A 826 -9.31 -23.38 28.92
CA GLN A 826 -8.79 -24.53 29.62
C GLN A 826 -8.66 -24.17 31.10
N LEU A 827 -9.17 -25.06 31.96
CA LEU A 827 -9.09 -24.88 33.40
C LEU A 827 -7.66 -25.16 33.89
N ASN A 828 -7.22 -24.39 34.90
CA ASN A 828 -6.01 -24.71 35.67
C ASN A 828 -6.36 -25.71 36.81
N GLU A 829 -5.40 -26.05 37.67
CA GLU A 829 -5.62 -27.02 38.75
C GLU A 829 -6.80 -26.65 39.67
N THR A 830 -6.88 -25.38 40.09
CA THR A 830 -7.98 -24.87 40.92
C THR A 830 -9.32 -24.90 40.18
N GLY A 831 -9.33 -24.56 38.89
CA GLY A 831 -10.50 -24.66 38.03
C GLY A 831 -10.98 -26.10 37.86
N ILE A 832 -10.06 -27.07 37.71
CA ILE A 832 -10.39 -28.50 37.59
C ILE A 832 -11.03 -29.01 38.89
N GLU A 833 -10.54 -28.60 40.06
CA GLU A 833 -11.15 -28.95 41.34
C GLU A 833 -12.56 -28.40 41.49
N LEU A 834 -12.77 -27.13 41.13
CA LEU A 834 -14.11 -26.52 41.13
C LEU A 834 -15.04 -27.20 40.13
N HIS A 835 -14.53 -27.56 38.95
CA HIS A 835 -15.31 -28.26 37.95
C HIS A 835 -15.77 -29.65 38.43
N LYS A 836 -14.91 -30.38 39.15
CA LYS A 836 -15.26 -31.66 39.77
C LYS A 836 -16.38 -31.49 40.80
N LYS A 837 -16.33 -30.44 41.63
CA LYS A 837 -17.39 -30.10 42.59
C LYS A 837 -18.71 -29.72 41.90
N TRP A 838 -18.62 -29.01 40.79
CA TRP A 838 -19.79 -28.54 40.03
C TRP A 838 -20.57 -29.67 39.34
N LYS A 839 -19.89 -30.66 38.74
CA LYS A 839 -20.53 -31.70 37.91
C LYS A 839 -20.82 -33.06 38.60
N ASN A 840 -20.55 -33.22 39.90
CA ASN A 840 -20.90 -34.43 40.69
C ASN A 840 -20.67 -35.78 39.97
N SER A 841 -19.59 -35.93 39.19
CA SER A 841 -19.36 -37.16 38.42
C SER A 841 -17.89 -37.55 38.36
N GLU A 842 -17.60 -38.78 38.77
CA GLU A 842 -16.31 -39.49 38.64
C GLU A 842 -15.96 -39.84 37.18
N LYS A 843 -16.51 -39.15 36.18
CA LYS A 843 -16.05 -39.32 34.80
C LYS A 843 -14.71 -38.61 34.69
N LYS A 844 -13.62 -39.40 34.60
CA LYS A 844 -12.30 -38.92 34.15
C LYS A 844 -12.51 -37.90 33.04
N LEU A 845 -12.08 -36.65 33.27
CA LEU A 845 -11.86 -35.70 32.18
C LEU A 845 -10.95 -36.43 31.18
N LYS A 846 -11.51 -36.89 30.06
CA LYS A 846 -10.67 -37.28 28.93
C LYS A 846 -10.00 -35.99 28.49
N ASN A 847 -8.67 -35.98 28.57
CA ASN A 847 -7.73 -34.91 28.22
C ASN A 847 -8.36 -33.71 27.48
N GLU A 848 -8.30 -32.54 28.13
CA GLU A 848 -8.58 -31.20 27.56
C GLU A 848 -10.03 -30.82 27.26
N THR A 849 -10.93 -30.85 28.25
CA THR A 849 -12.22 -30.13 28.12
C THR A 849 -12.02 -28.63 28.30
N TYR A 850 -12.22 -27.88 27.22
CA TYR A 850 -12.40 -26.43 27.25
C TYR A 850 -13.84 -26.09 27.66
N LEU A 851 -14.01 -25.04 28.46
CA LEU A 851 -15.32 -24.50 28.83
C LEU A 851 -15.48 -23.08 28.29
N THR A 852 -16.70 -22.70 27.97
CA THR A 852 -17.05 -21.32 27.63
C THR A 852 -17.00 -20.43 28.88
N GLU A 853 -16.84 -19.13 28.68
CA GLU A 853 -16.88 -18.18 29.80
C GLU A 853 -18.20 -18.24 30.58
N SER A 854 -19.33 -18.46 29.90
CA SER A 854 -20.64 -18.65 30.55
C SER A 854 -20.68 -19.86 31.47
N GLU A 855 -20.12 -21.00 31.03
CA GLU A 855 -20.05 -22.22 31.84
C GLU A 855 -19.12 -22.03 33.05
N ILE A 856 -17.99 -21.33 32.88
CA ILE A 856 -17.07 -21.05 34.00
C ILE A 856 -17.71 -20.08 34.99
N ARG A 857 -18.39 -19.03 34.52
CA ARG A 857 -19.13 -18.12 35.39
C ARG A 857 -20.26 -18.83 36.13
N GLN A 858 -20.93 -19.79 35.49
CA GLN A 858 -21.94 -20.62 36.14
C GLN A 858 -21.31 -21.53 37.21
N MET A 859 -20.24 -22.22 36.87
CA MET A 859 -19.45 -23.04 37.80
C MET A 859 -19.03 -22.23 39.04
N LEU A 860 -18.48 -21.03 38.85
CA LEU A 860 -18.06 -20.14 39.94
C LEU A 860 -19.23 -19.67 40.82
N ARG A 861 -20.41 -19.40 40.23
CA ARG A 861 -21.61 -19.04 40.98
C ARG A 861 -22.15 -20.19 41.83
N GLU A 862 -22.14 -21.40 41.28
CA GLU A 862 -22.78 -22.58 41.89
C GLU A 862 -21.87 -23.33 42.89
N THR A 863 -20.55 -23.07 42.88
CA THR A 863 -19.59 -23.73 43.79
C THR A 863 -19.29 -22.95 45.08
N GLU A 864 -19.99 -21.84 45.34
CA GLU A 864 -19.96 -21.04 46.58
C GLU A 864 -18.56 -20.92 47.23
N THR A 865 -17.57 -20.44 46.48
CA THR A 865 -16.23 -20.22 47.05
C THR A 865 -16.20 -18.99 47.96
N GLU A 866 -15.73 -19.13 49.21
CA GLU A 866 -15.52 -18.04 50.19
C GLU A 866 -14.57 -16.92 49.69
N ARG A 867 -13.87 -17.14 48.56
CA ARG A 867 -13.03 -16.16 47.85
C ARG A 867 -13.71 -15.76 46.54
N SER A 868 -13.76 -14.45 46.26
CA SER A 868 -14.17 -13.89 44.96
C SER A 868 -13.14 -14.21 43.87
N LEU A 869 -13.14 -15.45 43.38
CA LEU A 869 -12.26 -15.89 42.29
C LEU A 869 -12.78 -15.33 40.96
N GLU A 870 -11.89 -14.73 40.17
CA GLU A 870 -12.18 -14.26 38.81
C GLU A 870 -11.79 -15.32 37.78
N LEU A 871 -12.23 -15.15 36.53
CA LEU A 871 -11.92 -16.04 35.40
C LEU A 871 -10.42 -16.38 35.33
N LYS A 872 -9.55 -15.36 35.47
CA LYS A 872 -8.08 -15.49 35.41
C LYS A 872 -7.50 -16.41 36.49
N ASN A 873 -8.22 -16.63 37.60
CA ASN A 873 -7.76 -17.46 38.70
C ASN A 873 -8.03 -18.96 38.49
N VAL A 874 -8.92 -19.31 37.56
CA VAL A 874 -9.38 -20.70 37.33
C VAL A 874 -9.07 -21.21 35.92
N VAL A 875 -8.48 -20.37 35.06
CA VAL A 875 -8.12 -20.73 33.69
C VAL A 875 -6.61 -20.68 33.49
N SER A 876 -6.10 -21.61 32.69
CA SER A 876 -4.69 -21.67 32.28
C SER A 876 -4.48 -21.06 30.90
N LYS A 877 -5.38 -21.32 29.95
CA LYS A 877 -5.23 -20.92 28.55
C LYS A 877 -6.59 -20.65 27.90
N SER A 878 -6.65 -19.68 26.98
CA SER A 878 -7.80 -19.50 26.10
C SER A 878 -7.51 -19.99 24.69
N SER A 879 -8.49 -20.56 24.00
CA SER A 879 -8.39 -20.96 22.60
C SER A 879 -9.74 -20.86 21.90
N TRP A 880 -9.72 -20.52 20.62
CA TRP A 880 -10.86 -20.49 19.74
C TRP A 880 -11.24 -21.91 19.32
N LEU A 881 -12.55 -22.23 19.34
CA LEU A 881 -13.07 -23.57 19.10
C LEU A 881 -14.25 -23.55 18.14
N GLY A 882 -14.32 -24.57 17.29
CA GLY A 882 -15.50 -24.88 16.48
C GLY A 882 -15.69 -24.07 15.19
N GLY A 883 -14.84 -23.07 14.93
CA GLY A 883 -14.84 -22.31 13.68
C GLY A 883 -13.91 -22.90 12.61
N THR A 884 -14.14 -22.53 11.34
CA THR A 884 -13.33 -22.97 10.18
C THR A 884 -11.87 -22.48 10.20
N GLU A 885 -11.59 -21.42 10.94
CA GLU A 885 -10.29 -20.73 11.04
C GLU A 885 -9.72 -20.78 12.47
N SER A 886 -10.38 -21.46 13.41
CA SER A 886 -9.96 -21.47 14.82
C SER A 886 -8.50 -21.88 15.03
N ALA A 887 -8.02 -22.87 14.28
CA ALA A 887 -6.61 -23.31 14.34
C ALA A 887 -5.63 -22.20 13.93
N ILE A 888 -5.97 -21.43 12.89
CA ILE A 888 -5.17 -20.27 12.42
C ILE A 888 -5.08 -19.26 13.55
N PHE A 889 -6.21 -18.81 14.10
CA PHE A 889 -6.22 -17.79 15.16
C PHE A 889 -5.49 -18.24 16.42
N ASN A 890 -5.67 -19.49 16.84
CA ASN A 890 -4.96 -20.05 17.99
C ASN A 890 -3.45 -20.00 17.79
N ARG A 891 -2.97 -20.38 16.61
CA ARG A 891 -1.53 -20.37 16.32
C ARG A 891 -0.98 -18.95 16.18
N LEU A 892 -1.69 -18.05 15.50
CA LEU A 892 -1.29 -16.64 15.38
C LEU A 892 -1.24 -15.94 16.74
N GLU A 893 -2.25 -16.14 17.60
CA GLU A 893 -2.25 -15.60 18.96
C GLU A 893 -1.15 -16.22 19.83
N SER A 894 -0.88 -17.53 19.67
CA SER A 894 0.22 -18.20 20.37
C SER A 894 1.59 -17.60 20.02
N ILE A 895 1.85 -17.35 18.73
CA ILE A 895 3.10 -16.69 18.29
C ILE A 895 3.13 -15.26 18.83
N ALA A 896 2.03 -14.52 18.67
CA ALA A 896 1.94 -13.14 19.12
C ALA A 896 2.19 -13.02 20.63
N ARG A 897 1.70 -13.96 21.46
CA ARG A 897 1.82 -13.99 22.94
C ARG A 897 3.16 -14.51 23.47
N SER A 898 4.00 -15.15 22.64
CA SER A 898 5.29 -15.66 23.09
C SER A 898 6.20 -14.55 23.64
N ASP A 899 7.14 -14.88 24.55
CA ASP A 899 7.99 -13.88 25.20
C ASP A 899 8.84 -13.09 24.20
N GLU A 900 9.31 -13.76 23.15
CA GLU A 900 10.07 -13.18 22.05
C GLU A 900 9.40 -13.49 20.70
N PRO A 901 8.30 -12.80 20.33
CA PRO A 901 7.56 -13.10 19.12
C PRO A 901 8.44 -12.98 17.88
N SER A 902 8.48 -14.06 17.10
CA SER A 902 9.26 -14.21 15.88
C SER A 902 8.41 -14.82 14.76
N THR A 903 8.75 -14.52 13.51
CA THR A 903 8.10 -15.15 12.36
C THR A 903 8.50 -16.63 12.26
N PRO A 904 7.60 -17.51 11.82
CA PRO A 904 7.83 -18.95 11.84
C PRO A 904 8.86 -19.47 10.82
N VAL A 905 9.33 -18.64 9.88
CA VAL A 905 10.18 -19.07 8.77
C VAL A 905 11.61 -18.55 8.88
N LEU A 906 11.78 -17.24 9.07
CA LEU A 906 13.11 -16.59 9.15
C LEU A 906 13.48 -16.14 10.57
N ASP A 907 12.67 -16.48 11.58
CA ASP A 907 12.86 -16.11 12.98
C ASP A 907 12.98 -14.59 13.20
N ALA A 908 12.30 -13.80 12.37
CA ALA A 908 12.37 -12.34 12.43
C ALA A 908 11.53 -11.82 13.59
N ARG A 909 12.14 -11.11 14.55
CA ARG A 909 11.45 -10.65 15.76
C ARG A 909 10.58 -9.41 15.53
N ILE A 910 9.49 -9.30 16.30
CA ILE A 910 8.62 -8.12 16.32
C ILE A 910 9.37 -6.84 16.75
N SER A 911 8.86 -5.65 16.45
CA SER A 911 9.42 -4.42 17.01
C SER A 911 9.44 -4.46 18.55
N ARG A 912 10.52 -3.97 19.17
CA ARG A 912 10.67 -3.85 20.63
C ARG A 912 9.52 -3.09 21.29
N SER A 913 8.91 -2.14 20.60
CA SER A 913 7.78 -1.38 21.13
C SER A 913 6.50 -2.21 21.27
N LEU A 914 6.44 -3.41 20.68
CA LEU A 914 5.29 -4.31 20.68
C LEU A 914 5.57 -5.65 21.37
N GLU A 915 6.75 -5.80 21.98
CA GLU A 915 7.07 -7.01 22.75
C GLU A 915 6.19 -7.12 24.00
N PRO A 916 5.70 -8.33 24.35
CA PRO A 916 4.88 -8.53 25.55
C PRO A 916 5.53 -8.01 26.83
N ALA A 917 6.86 -8.09 26.95
CA ALA A 917 7.61 -7.56 28.09
C ALA A 917 7.38 -6.05 28.32
N VAL A 918 6.96 -5.31 27.30
CA VAL A 918 6.84 -3.85 27.32
C VAL A 918 5.38 -3.38 27.21
N VAL A 919 4.54 -4.10 26.45
CA VAL A 919 3.11 -3.73 26.26
C VAL A 919 2.13 -4.57 27.07
N GLY A 920 2.59 -5.67 27.69
CA GLY A 920 1.73 -6.65 28.34
C GLY A 920 0.72 -7.26 27.36
N GLU A 921 -0.56 -7.21 27.73
CA GLU A 921 -1.70 -7.67 26.91
C GLU A 921 -2.25 -6.60 25.95
N ASN A 922 -1.67 -5.39 25.93
CA ASN A 922 -2.11 -4.34 25.02
C ASN A 922 -1.69 -4.62 23.58
N PHE A 923 -2.39 -4.01 22.63
CA PHE A 923 -2.09 -4.07 21.19
C PHE A 923 -2.07 -5.49 20.58
N MET A 924 -2.82 -6.45 21.15
CA MET A 924 -2.88 -7.83 20.63
C MET A 924 -3.28 -7.89 19.15
N THR A 925 -4.24 -7.09 18.69
CA THR A 925 -4.60 -6.97 17.27
C THR A 925 -3.41 -6.57 16.40
N CYS A 926 -2.58 -5.61 16.86
CA CYS A 926 -1.37 -5.22 16.12
C CYS A 926 -0.34 -6.36 16.06
N ARG A 927 -0.19 -7.12 17.14
CA ARG A 927 0.76 -8.24 17.23
C ARG A 927 0.32 -9.42 16.36
N VAL A 928 -0.96 -9.77 16.35
CA VAL A 928 -1.52 -10.81 15.48
C VAL A 928 -1.39 -10.42 14.01
N ASN A 929 -1.76 -9.19 13.66
CA ASN A 929 -1.55 -8.64 12.32
C ASN A 929 -0.07 -8.72 11.88
N TRP A 930 0.84 -8.39 12.81
CA TRP A 930 2.27 -8.44 12.55
C TRP A 930 2.74 -9.85 12.17
N VAL A 931 2.25 -10.93 12.81
CA VAL A 931 2.67 -12.30 12.49
C VAL A 931 2.45 -12.61 11.01
N VAL A 932 1.28 -12.30 10.47
CA VAL A 932 0.95 -12.57 9.05
C VAL A 932 1.72 -11.64 8.12
N GLN A 933 1.67 -10.33 8.35
CA GLN A 933 2.31 -9.36 7.45
C GLN A 933 3.84 -9.46 7.43
N SER A 934 4.45 -9.74 8.58
CA SER A 934 5.90 -9.96 8.69
C SER A 934 6.31 -11.30 8.07
N SER A 935 5.48 -12.34 8.15
CA SER A 935 5.70 -13.58 7.40
C SER A 935 5.59 -13.37 5.89
N ALA A 936 4.69 -12.50 5.42
CA ALA A 936 4.64 -12.13 4.01
C ALA A 936 5.89 -11.37 3.55
N ALA A 937 6.51 -10.56 4.43
CA ALA A 937 7.81 -9.94 4.15
C ALA A 937 8.93 -10.99 4.04
N ASP A 938 8.91 -12.04 4.88
CA ASP A 938 9.83 -13.17 4.75
C ASP A 938 9.69 -13.87 3.39
N TYR A 939 8.45 -14.07 2.94
CA TYR A 939 8.16 -14.63 1.62
C TYR A 939 8.77 -13.78 0.51
N LEU A 940 8.57 -12.45 0.56
CA LEU A 940 9.16 -11.53 -0.41
C LEU A 940 10.70 -11.61 -0.42
N HIS A 941 11.33 -11.66 0.75
CA HIS A 941 12.79 -11.77 0.82
C HIS A 941 13.30 -13.08 0.22
N LEU A 942 12.64 -14.21 0.48
CA LEU A 942 12.97 -15.51 -0.11
C LEU A 942 12.83 -15.50 -1.64
N MET A 943 11.78 -14.86 -2.17
CA MET A 943 11.58 -14.67 -3.60
C MET A 943 12.72 -13.87 -4.23
N LEU A 944 13.09 -12.73 -3.64
CA LEU A 944 14.17 -11.86 -4.15
C LEU A 944 15.52 -12.57 -4.13
N VAL A 945 15.83 -13.26 -3.03
CA VAL A 945 17.09 -14.01 -2.88
C VAL A 945 17.18 -15.18 -3.87
N SER A 946 16.08 -15.91 -4.06
CA SER A 946 16.00 -17.01 -5.04
C SER A 946 16.17 -16.48 -6.46
N MET A 947 15.44 -15.43 -6.83
CA MET A 947 15.53 -14.84 -8.16
C MET A 947 16.94 -14.33 -8.44
N ARG A 948 17.56 -13.65 -7.49
CA ARG A 948 18.95 -13.22 -7.60
C ARG A 948 19.89 -14.41 -7.83
N TRP A 949 19.77 -15.46 -7.02
CA TRP A 949 20.60 -16.66 -7.16
C TRP A 949 20.45 -17.32 -8.54
N LEU A 950 19.21 -17.48 -9.01
CA LEU A 950 18.92 -18.06 -10.33
C LEU A 950 19.50 -17.21 -11.46
N CYS A 951 19.33 -15.89 -11.39
CA CYS A 951 19.86 -14.98 -12.40
C CYS A 951 21.40 -15.01 -12.43
N ASP A 952 22.05 -14.98 -11.27
CA ASP A 952 23.51 -15.00 -11.16
C ASP A 952 24.10 -16.34 -11.62
N SER A 953 23.43 -17.47 -11.33
CA SER A 953 23.86 -18.83 -11.67
C SER A 953 23.69 -19.14 -13.16
N TYR A 954 22.57 -18.75 -13.75
CA TYR A 954 22.24 -19.05 -15.15
C TYR A 954 22.53 -17.91 -16.12
N LYS A 955 23.08 -16.79 -15.64
CA LYS A 955 23.37 -15.59 -16.44
C LYS A 955 22.12 -15.09 -17.16
N ILE A 956 21.04 -14.93 -16.40
CA ILE A 956 19.81 -14.28 -16.86
C ILE A 956 20.00 -12.78 -16.64
N ASP A 957 19.92 -11.98 -17.70
CA ASP A 957 20.04 -10.53 -17.62
C ASP A 957 18.74 -9.91 -17.09
N ALA A 958 18.63 -9.87 -15.77
CA ALA A 958 17.47 -9.37 -15.05
C ALA A 958 17.87 -8.43 -13.91
N ARG A 959 17.07 -7.40 -13.71
CA ARG A 959 17.19 -6.43 -12.61
C ARG A 959 15.85 -6.29 -11.88
N PHE A 960 15.89 -6.27 -10.56
CA PHE A 960 14.71 -5.96 -9.76
C PHE A 960 14.24 -4.52 -10.03
N SER A 961 12.94 -4.34 -10.32
CA SER A 961 12.36 -3.04 -10.61
C SER A 961 11.58 -2.49 -9.42
N ILE A 962 10.53 -3.19 -9.00
CA ILE A 962 9.66 -2.78 -7.91
C ILE A 962 8.87 -3.97 -7.36
N SER A 963 8.46 -3.87 -6.10
CA SER A 963 7.45 -4.74 -5.51
C SER A 963 6.28 -3.90 -5.00
N ILE A 964 5.10 -4.09 -5.58
CA ILE A 964 3.87 -3.33 -5.28
C ILE A 964 2.88 -4.29 -4.63
N HIS A 965 2.60 -4.10 -3.33
CA HIS A 965 1.78 -5.03 -2.55
C HIS A 965 2.33 -6.47 -2.61
N ASN A 966 1.68 -7.36 -3.38
CA ASN A 966 2.07 -8.76 -3.58
C ASN A 966 2.62 -9.03 -4.99
N GLU A 967 2.81 -7.97 -5.78
CA GLU A 967 3.40 -8.03 -7.11
C GLU A 967 4.92 -7.83 -7.00
N ILE A 968 5.66 -8.59 -7.81
CA ILE A 968 7.11 -8.46 -7.94
C ILE A 968 7.42 -8.32 -9.43
N ARG A 969 8.16 -7.28 -9.82
CA ARG A 969 8.48 -6.97 -11.21
C ARG A 969 10.00 -6.85 -11.40
N TYR A 970 10.50 -7.46 -12.46
CA TYR A 970 11.89 -7.41 -12.91
C TYR A 970 11.95 -6.82 -14.32
N ILE A 971 12.98 -6.04 -14.61
CA ILE A 971 13.34 -5.64 -15.98
C ILE A 971 14.31 -6.70 -16.50
N VAL A 972 13.96 -7.34 -17.61
CA VAL A 972 14.68 -8.48 -18.17
C VAL A 972 14.96 -8.20 -19.63
N SER A 973 16.13 -8.61 -20.14
CA SER A 973 16.37 -8.59 -21.58
C SER A 973 15.38 -9.50 -22.32
N GLU A 974 14.92 -9.08 -23.50
CA GLU A 974 14.00 -9.88 -24.34
C GLU A 974 14.53 -11.29 -24.64
N GLU A 975 15.86 -11.47 -24.75
CA GLU A 975 16.47 -12.79 -24.96
C GLU A 975 16.21 -13.78 -23.79
N ASP A 976 15.93 -13.24 -22.60
CA ASP A 976 15.85 -13.96 -21.35
C ASP A 976 14.46 -13.94 -20.71
N GLU A 977 13.46 -13.32 -21.35
CA GLU A 977 12.13 -13.09 -20.77
C GLU A 977 11.44 -14.38 -20.29
N TYR A 978 11.45 -15.43 -21.11
CA TYR A 978 10.86 -16.74 -20.76
C TYR A 978 11.70 -17.51 -19.74
N ARG A 979 13.04 -17.37 -19.77
CA ARG A 979 13.95 -17.97 -18.79
C ARG A 979 13.74 -17.34 -17.41
N ALA A 980 13.58 -16.02 -17.36
CA ALA A 980 13.25 -15.29 -16.14
C ALA A 980 11.85 -15.64 -15.62
N ALA A 981 10.88 -15.85 -16.52
CA ALA A 981 9.54 -16.31 -16.12
C ALA A 981 9.59 -17.70 -15.46
N LEU A 982 10.36 -18.65 -16.03
CA LEU A 982 10.60 -19.95 -15.41
C LEU A 982 11.34 -19.82 -14.07
N ALA A 983 12.34 -18.95 -13.99
CA ALA A 983 13.07 -18.69 -12.75
C ALA A 983 12.13 -18.16 -11.65
N LEU A 984 11.16 -17.31 -12.00
CA LEU A 984 10.18 -16.78 -11.05
C LEU A 984 9.23 -17.86 -10.53
N GLN A 985 8.80 -18.78 -11.40
CA GLN A 985 8.02 -19.96 -10.99
C GLN A 985 8.81 -20.86 -10.04
N ILE A 986 10.08 -21.13 -10.34
CA ILE A 986 10.97 -21.92 -9.46
C ILE A 986 11.19 -21.21 -8.12
N ALA A 987 11.42 -19.90 -8.13
CA ALA A 987 11.58 -19.10 -6.91
C ALA A 987 10.33 -19.19 -6.01
N ASN A 988 9.13 -19.13 -6.59
CA ASN A 988 7.87 -19.30 -5.86
C ASN A 988 7.73 -20.70 -5.28
N LEU A 989 8.03 -21.73 -6.07
CA LEU A 989 8.02 -23.13 -5.64
C LEU A 989 8.94 -23.35 -4.43
N LEU A 990 10.21 -22.91 -4.51
CA LEU A 990 11.18 -23.05 -3.43
C LEU A 990 10.78 -22.26 -2.19
N THR A 991 10.25 -21.05 -2.37
CA THR A 991 9.76 -20.23 -1.26
C THR A 991 8.62 -20.92 -0.52
N ARG A 992 7.62 -21.46 -1.24
CA ARG A 992 6.50 -22.19 -0.60
C ARG A 992 6.93 -23.48 0.05
N ALA A 993 7.85 -24.21 -0.58
CA ALA A 993 8.43 -25.42 -0.01
C ALA A 993 9.21 -25.11 1.29
N MET A 994 9.93 -23.98 1.33
CA MET A 994 10.62 -23.51 2.53
C MET A 994 9.66 -23.21 3.68
N PHE A 995 8.54 -22.52 3.38
CA PHE A 995 7.47 -22.29 4.36
C PHE A 995 6.88 -23.62 4.89
N ALA A 996 6.54 -24.55 3.99
CA ALA A 996 6.02 -25.85 4.38
C ALA A 996 7.01 -26.61 5.27
N SER A 997 8.29 -26.67 4.86
CA SER A 997 9.36 -27.36 5.58
C SER A 997 9.60 -26.76 6.98
N LYS A 998 9.62 -25.43 7.11
CA LYS A 998 9.79 -24.75 8.42
C LYS A 998 8.60 -24.97 9.35
N LEU A 999 7.41 -25.12 8.78
CA LEU A 999 6.18 -25.47 9.50
C LEU A 999 6.03 -27.00 9.73
N GLY A 1000 7.04 -27.80 9.41
CA GLY A 1000 7.06 -29.25 9.67
C GLY A 1000 6.36 -30.12 8.62
N MET A 1001 5.91 -29.54 7.52
CA MET A 1001 5.26 -30.26 6.42
C MET A 1001 6.28 -30.58 5.31
N ARG A 1002 6.36 -31.86 4.89
CA ARG A 1002 7.36 -32.38 3.95
C ARG A 1002 6.81 -32.67 2.55
N ASP A 1003 5.82 -31.91 2.13
CA ASP A 1003 5.24 -31.96 0.80
C ASP A 1003 4.62 -30.59 0.48
N LEU A 1004 4.15 -30.38 -0.75
CA LEU A 1004 3.49 -29.14 -1.16
C LEU A 1004 2.31 -29.43 -2.10
N PRO A 1005 1.15 -28.78 -1.93
CA PRO A 1005 0.03 -28.91 -2.86
C PRO A 1005 0.34 -28.33 -4.24
N GLN A 1006 0.03 -29.07 -5.31
CA GLN A 1006 0.29 -28.67 -6.70
C GLN A 1006 -0.40 -27.34 -7.06
N SER A 1007 -1.64 -27.11 -6.58
CA SER A 1007 -2.42 -25.89 -6.86
C SER A 1007 -1.80 -24.60 -6.33
N THR A 1008 -0.91 -24.71 -5.34
CA THR A 1008 -0.22 -23.56 -4.76
C THR A 1008 1.24 -23.48 -5.16
N ALA A 1009 1.80 -24.55 -5.71
CA ALA A 1009 3.22 -24.66 -6.02
C ALA A 1009 3.68 -23.64 -7.07
N PHE A 1010 2.83 -23.32 -8.03
CA PHE A 1010 3.09 -22.41 -9.13
C PHE A 1010 2.20 -21.17 -9.05
N LEU A 1011 2.71 -20.05 -9.57
CA LEU A 1011 1.95 -18.82 -9.78
C LEU A 1011 0.88 -19.07 -10.86
N GLN A 1012 -0.27 -18.40 -10.73
CA GLN A 1012 -1.36 -18.52 -11.71
C GLN A 1012 -0.88 -18.14 -13.12
N SER A 1013 -0.17 -17.02 -13.22
CA SER A 1013 0.50 -16.56 -14.43
C SER A 1013 1.75 -15.75 -14.07
N VAL A 1014 2.67 -15.68 -15.02
CA VAL A 1014 3.76 -14.70 -15.05
C VAL A 1014 3.51 -13.75 -16.22
N ASP A 1015 3.44 -12.47 -15.91
CA ASP A 1015 3.21 -11.40 -16.87
C ASP A 1015 4.53 -10.97 -17.51
N ILE A 1016 4.53 -10.84 -18.82
CA ILE A 1016 5.61 -10.32 -19.66
C ILE A 1016 5.07 -9.14 -20.47
N ASP A 1017 5.61 -7.94 -20.25
CA ASP A 1017 5.07 -6.72 -20.83
C ASP A 1017 6.14 -5.63 -21.04
N THR A 1018 5.88 -4.62 -21.86
CA THR A 1018 6.75 -3.43 -21.99
C THR A 1018 6.42 -2.35 -20.95
N VAL A 1019 5.28 -2.45 -20.27
CA VAL A 1019 4.81 -1.46 -19.29
C VAL A 1019 4.33 -2.10 -17.99
N LEU A 1020 4.29 -1.32 -16.90
CA LEU A 1020 3.67 -1.78 -15.65
C LEU A 1020 2.16 -1.55 -15.68
N ARG A 1021 1.39 -2.64 -15.78
CA ARG A 1021 -0.07 -2.62 -15.63
C ARG A 1021 -0.56 -3.87 -14.89
N LYS A 1022 -1.78 -3.80 -14.37
CA LYS A 1022 -2.36 -4.84 -13.51
C LYS A 1022 -2.59 -6.15 -14.26
N GLU A 1023 -3.10 -6.06 -15.49
CA GLU A 1023 -3.35 -7.19 -16.38
C GLU A 1023 -2.79 -6.81 -17.75
N VAL A 1024 -2.08 -7.72 -18.39
CA VAL A 1024 -1.33 -7.46 -19.64
C VAL A 1024 -2.21 -7.07 -20.83
N THR A 1025 -3.52 -7.31 -20.76
CA THR A 1025 -4.50 -6.94 -21.80
C THR A 1025 -5.17 -5.60 -21.53
N MET A 1026 -4.92 -4.96 -20.39
CA MET A 1026 -5.54 -3.67 -20.05
C MET A 1026 -4.94 -2.53 -20.90
N ASP A 1027 -5.80 -1.92 -21.71
CA ASP A 1027 -5.44 -0.77 -22.57
C ASP A 1027 -5.38 0.58 -21.80
N CYS A 1028 -5.61 0.58 -20.48
CA CYS A 1028 -5.52 1.73 -19.58
C CYS A 1028 -6.15 3.03 -20.14
N LYS A 1029 -7.42 2.95 -20.56
CA LYS A 1029 -8.21 4.12 -20.96
C LYS A 1029 -8.59 4.95 -19.74
N THR A 1030 -8.20 6.22 -19.76
CA THR A 1030 -8.44 7.18 -18.67
C THR A 1030 -8.83 8.55 -19.25
N PRO A 1031 -9.30 9.50 -18.43
CA PRO A 1031 -9.60 10.86 -18.89
C PRO A 1031 -8.41 11.58 -19.56
N SER A 1032 -7.17 11.32 -19.13
CA SER A 1032 -5.94 11.84 -19.75
C SER A 1032 -5.43 10.99 -20.93
N ASN A 1033 -5.96 9.79 -21.09
CA ASN A 1033 -5.64 8.84 -22.17
C ASN A 1033 -6.93 8.20 -22.75
N PRO A 1034 -7.79 8.98 -23.44
CA PRO A 1034 -9.13 8.53 -23.81
C PRO A 1034 -9.13 7.42 -24.89
N ASN A 1035 -8.10 7.38 -25.71
CA ASN A 1035 -7.96 6.43 -26.82
C ASN A 1035 -7.20 5.15 -26.41
N GLY A 1036 -6.62 5.08 -25.22
CA GLY A 1036 -5.90 3.91 -24.70
C GLY A 1036 -4.44 3.82 -25.15
N LEU A 1037 -3.70 2.93 -24.49
CA LEU A 1037 -2.26 2.71 -24.68
C LEU A 1037 -1.90 2.31 -26.12
N ALA A 1038 -2.67 1.39 -26.71
CA ALA A 1038 -2.39 0.89 -28.05
C ALA A 1038 -2.45 1.99 -29.11
N LYS A 1039 -3.46 2.87 -29.02
CA LYS A 1039 -3.68 3.92 -30.03
C LYS A 1039 -2.90 5.20 -29.77
N GLU A 1040 -2.76 5.64 -28.51
CA GLU A 1040 -2.08 6.91 -28.19
C GLU A 1040 -0.56 6.77 -28.09
N TYR A 1041 -0.09 5.63 -27.55
CA TYR A 1041 1.32 5.40 -27.24
C TYR A 1041 1.95 4.30 -28.10
N GLY A 1042 1.17 3.55 -28.87
CA GLY A 1042 1.67 2.43 -29.68
C GLY A 1042 2.06 1.22 -28.84
N ILE A 1043 1.46 1.04 -27.67
CA ILE A 1043 1.81 -0.01 -26.71
C ILE A 1043 0.76 -1.13 -26.77
N GLU A 1044 1.18 -2.28 -27.30
CA GLU A 1044 0.31 -3.45 -27.46
C GLU A 1044 0.11 -4.21 -26.13
N SER A 1045 -0.77 -5.23 -26.15
CA SER A 1045 -0.97 -6.14 -25.01
C SER A 1045 0.26 -7.01 -24.79
N GLY A 1046 0.58 -7.30 -23.52
CA GLY A 1046 1.62 -8.25 -23.15
C GLY A 1046 1.13 -9.71 -23.13
N GLU A 1047 2.00 -10.60 -22.67
CA GLU A 1047 1.73 -12.03 -22.50
C GLU A 1047 1.57 -12.37 -21.02
N ALA A 1048 0.60 -13.20 -20.66
CA ALA A 1048 0.47 -13.77 -19.32
C ALA A 1048 0.53 -15.29 -19.45
N LEU A 1049 1.62 -15.89 -18.96
CA LEU A 1049 1.92 -17.29 -19.21
C LEU A 1049 1.80 -18.11 -17.93
N ASP A 1050 1.11 -19.25 -18.01
CA ASP A 1050 1.10 -20.22 -16.93
C ASP A 1050 2.38 -21.09 -16.92
N ILE A 1051 2.52 -21.97 -15.92
CA ILE A 1051 3.69 -22.84 -15.83
C ILE A 1051 3.84 -23.78 -17.04
N TYR A 1052 2.74 -24.26 -17.63
CA TYR A 1052 2.79 -25.21 -18.73
C TYR A 1052 3.27 -24.53 -20.01
N GLU A 1053 2.73 -23.35 -20.32
CA GLU A 1053 3.15 -22.53 -21.46
C GLU A 1053 4.62 -22.10 -21.34
N ILE A 1054 5.07 -21.74 -20.13
CA ILE A 1054 6.48 -21.41 -19.87
C ILE A 1054 7.38 -22.62 -20.13
N LEU A 1055 6.98 -23.82 -19.71
CA LEU A 1055 7.76 -25.04 -19.95
C LEU A 1055 7.87 -25.38 -21.43
N GLU A 1056 6.82 -25.15 -22.22
CA GLU A 1056 6.85 -25.31 -23.68
C GLU A 1056 7.84 -24.35 -24.33
N LYS A 1057 7.81 -23.05 -23.95
CA LYS A 1057 8.72 -22.04 -24.50
C LYS A 1057 10.18 -22.25 -24.10
N THR A 1058 10.44 -22.79 -22.91
CA THR A 1058 11.80 -22.96 -22.35
C THR A 1058 12.37 -24.37 -22.49
N ASN A 1059 11.57 -25.33 -22.96
CA ASN A 1059 11.87 -26.77 -22.87
C ASN A 1059 12.22 -27.22 -21.44
N GLY A 1060 11.67 -26.54 -20.42
CA GLY A 1060 11.92 -26.82 -19.00
C GLY A 1060 13.37 -26.61 -18.54
N ARG A 1061 14.12 -25.71 -19.20
CA ARG A 1061 15.52 -25.43 -18.86
C ARG A 1061 15.76 -23.94 -18.63
N LEU A 1062 16.63 -23.65 -17.66
CA LEU A 1062 17.14 -22.30 -17.44
C LEU A 1062 18.42 -22.02 -18.21
N GLU A 1063 19.11 -23.04 -18.76
CA GLU A 1063 20.28 -22.81 -19.61
C GLU A 1063 19.90 -22.12 -20.91
N ASN A 1064 20.78 -21.24 -21.40
CA ASN A 1064 20.57 -20.58 -22.69
C ASN A 1064 20.79 -21.59 -23.84
N ALA A 1065 19.71 -21.99 -24.51
CA ALA A 1065 19.75 -22.94 -25.62
C ALA A 1065 20.66 -22.48 -26.78
N GLN A 1066 20.85 -21.18 -26.98
CA GLN A 1066 21.69 -20.64 -28.07
C GLN A 1066 23.20 -20.76 -27.80
N LYS A 1067 23.62 -21.01 -26.56
CA LYS A 1067 25.05 -21.20 -26.20
C LYS A 1067 25.46 -22.66 -26.05
N VAL A 1068 24.54 -23.61 -26.18
CA VAL A 1068 24.84 -25.05 -26.07
C VAL A 1068 25.38 -25.65 -27.39
N ASN A 1069 25.30 -24.90 -28.50
CA ASN A 1069 25.80 -25.29 -29.82
C ASN A 1069 27.07 -24.53 -30.27
N PHE A 1070 28.02 -24.27 -29.35
CA PHE A 1070 29.37 -23.81 -29.70
C PHE A 1070 30.45 -24.59 -28.94
#